data_AF-A0A7D8YUH5-F1
#
_entry.id   AF-A0A7D8YUH5-F1
#
_cell.length_a   1.000
_cell.length_b   1.000
_cell.length_c   1.000
_cell.angle_alpha   90.00
_cell.angle_beta   90.00
_cell.angle_gamma   90.00
#
_symmetry.space_group_name_H-M   'P 1'
#
loop_
_entity.id
_entity.type
_entity.pdbx_description
1 polymer ?
#
loop_
_entity_poly.entity_id
_entity_poly.type
_entity_poly.pdbx_seq_one_letter_code
_entity_poly.pdbx_strand_id
1 'polypeptide(L)'
;MNALINLLGGAGSLLVVALGFGAIIFIHELGHFLAAKWARIRVLAFAVGFGPAIVSYRKGMGLRRGSSEADYHKILARPGPAPEGLSPTEYRLNALPLGGYVKMLGQEDLHPEATSADDDSYQSAPVWKRMVVISAGVIMNLISAAALFVIVFMIGLQTEPPKVGGVVPGSPADRAVAENAEALGIERPGLMPGDRIVSINSRTPASFNDIVLAVAMARSGQTLGVVVDRPGVGEHLDFRVVPDTGRMSGLLELGIAPAASAEVRDPGPALRELFTQNLAAAGLPGVEAGMRLVAVGGQEPENPADHLGRVFDESRGSPVEVVFEGEDARRVTLTLEPTPELMTVNIPTAPRTVTPIEHLLGLVGVMTVASAEADRPGAPSGTSRGYEQGLRTGDVFVRVGETVYPSMAEGMRTIRDHAGRAVPVTVLRDGVFADLSLSVRRNGTVGFQVASTLERRPGAEPGVLVAAPPRNKADRDGNPEPWRPAAAGVIDQPGVRLLAIDGREVSSVTELRSALIEATRGADAGATIRVRMSLPIARGTPGAGVVEREWSLDAGAVAELQSLGWLPPPSLGIFEFERTLLRAEGPVEAMRMGVHETHRVMMSTYLTLVRLFQGTVRVEHLRGPVGIAHMGTQILDRGFIWLLFFFGLISVNLAVINFLPIPIVDGGQFLMLMYEGIRRKPVPVALQNALTLAGLALIGSVFVVVTFYDVRNLFGL
;
A
#
# COMPACT_ATOMS: atom_id res chain seq x y z
N MET A 1 -1.41 2.15 -38.08
CA MET A 1 -0.34 3.12 -37.75
C MET A 1 -0.24 3.33 -36.24
N ASN A 2 -1.29 3.76 -35.54
CA ASN A 2 -1.28 3.94 -34.07
C ASN A 2 -0.93 2.67 -33.28
N ALA A 3 -1.42 1.50 -33.70
CA ALA A 3 -1.05 0.23 -33.05
C ALA A 3 0.45 -0.12 -33.20
N LEU A 4 1.07 0.20 -34.35
CA LEU A 4 2.48 -0.03 -34.60
C LEU A 4 3.36 0.97 -33.83
N ILE A 5 2.93 2.23 -33.75
CA ILE A 5 3.59 3.28 -32.95
C ILE A 5 3.53 2.94 -31.45
N ASN A 6 2.39 2.45 -30.95
CA ASN A 6 2.25 1.99 -29.56
C ASN A 6 3.10 0.74 -29.27
N LEU A 7 3.19 -0.20 -30.22
CA LEU A 7 4.05 -1.39 -30.09
C LEU A 7 5.54 -1.02 -30.09
N LEU A 8 5.95 -0.09 -30.96
CA LEU A 8 7.32 0.42 -31.03
C LEU A 8 7.68 1.26 -29.78
N GLY A 9 6.74 2.05 -29.25
CA GLY A 9 6.91 2.77 -27.99
C GLY A 9 7.04 1.84 -26.78
N GLY A 10 6.22 0.79 -26.72
CA GLY A 10 6.33 -0.24 -25.68
C GLY A 10 7.64 -1.05 -25.75
N ALA A 11 8.05 -1.45 -26.95
CA ALA A 11 9.32 -2.15 -27.18
C ALA A 11 10.53 -1.26 -26.85
N GLY A 12 10.49 0.02 -27.22
CA GLY A 12 11.52 1.00 -26.87
C GLY A 12 11.64 1.21 -25.36
N SER A 13 10.51 1.33 -24.66
CA SER A 13 10.47 1.47 -23.20
C SER A 13 11.06 0.25 -22.51
N LEU A 14 10.70 -0.95 -22.96
CA LEU A 14 11.24 -2.20 -22.43
C LEU A 14 12.74 -2.33 -22.69
N LEU A 15 13.23 -1.87 -23.85
CA LEU A 15 14.66 -1.83 -24.17
C LEU A 15 15.42 -0.89 -23.22
N VAL A 16 14.91 0.34 -22.98
CA VAL A 16 15.51 1.29 -22.05
C VAL A 16 15.59 0.70 -20.64
N VAL A 17 14.50 0.08 -20.19
CA VAL A 17 14.44 -0.60 -18.89
C VAL A 17 15.47 -1.74 -18.81
N ALA A 18 15.50 -2.61 -19.82
CA ALA A 18 16.45 -3.73 -19.88
C ALA A 18 17.92 -3.27 -19.90
N LEU A 19 18.22 -2.20 -20.63
CA LEU A 19 19.57 -1.60 -20.66
C LEU A 19 19.97 -1.05 -19.29
N GLY A 20 19.05 -0.41 -18.57
CA GLY A 20 19.34 0.07 -17.21
C GLY A 20 19.57 -1.06 -16.21
N PHE A 21 18.81 -2.16 -16.28
CA PHE A 21 19.10 -3.37 -15.50
C PHE A 21 20.46 -3.97 -15.86
N GLY A 22 20.76 -4.06 -17.16
CA GLY A 22 22.07 -4.51 -17.65
C GLY A 22 23.21 -3.65 -17.11
N ALA A 23 23.04 -2.33 -17.05
CA ALA A 23 24.02 -1.41 -16.47
C ALA A 23 24.22 -1.63 -14.95
N ILE A 24 23.16 -1.82 -14.18
CA ILE A 24 23.28 -2.10 -12.73
C ILE A 24 24.07 -3.39 -12.49
N ILE A 25 23.71 -4.47 -13.20
CA ILE A 25 24.41 -5.76 -13.05
C ILE A 25 25.85 -5.65 -13.55
N PHE A 26 26.10 -4.94 -14.65
CA PHE A 26 27.45 -4.68 -15.13
C PHE A 26 28.32 -4.00 -14.06
N ILE A 27 27.79 -2.99 -13.35
CA ILE A 27 28.55 -2.29 -12.31
C ILE A 27 28.81 -3.22 -11.09
N HIS A 28 27.87 -4.09 -10.76
CA HIS A 28 28.07 -5.15 -9.77
C HIS A 28 29.26 -6.05 -10.15
N GLU A 29 29.24 -6.62 -11.35
CA GLU A 29 30.32 -7.48 -11.87
C GLU A 29 31.66 -6.74 -11.96
N LEU A 30 31.62 -5.45 -12.33
CA LEU A 30 32.81 -4.59 -12.36
C LEU A 30 33.46 -4.50 -10.98
N GLY A 31 32.68 -4.50 -9.89
CA GLY A 31 33.18 -4.55 -8.52
C GLY A 31 34.06 -5.77 -8.27
N HIS A 32 33.53 -6.97 -8.53
CA HIS A 32 34.30 -8.22 -8.39
C HIS A 32 35.54 -8.21 -9.27
N PHE A 33 35.40 -7.75 -10.52
CA PHE A 33 36.51 -7.65 -11.47
C PHE A 33 37.66 -6.78 -10.95
N LEU A 34 37.34 -5.55 -10.53
CA LEU A 34 38.33 -4.58 -10.04
C LEU A 34 39.01 -5.08 -8.76
N ALA A 35 38.24 -5.65 -7.83
CA ALA A 35 38.78 -6.21 -6.61
C ALA A 35 39.67 -7.44 -6.87
N ALA A 36 39.28 -8.32 -7.79
CA ALA A 36 40.08 -9.48 -8.18
C ALA A 36 41.43 -9.06 -8.79
N LYS A 37 41.41 -8.06 -9.68
CA LYS A 37 42.63 -7.49 -10.26
C LYS A 37 43.53 -6.86 -9.19
N TRP A 38 42.96 -6.11 -8.26
CA TRP A 38 43.70 -5.55 -7.13
C TRP A 38 44.30 -6.64 -6.22
N ALA A 39 43.56 -7.72 -5.97
CA ALA A 39 44.01 -8.87 -5.19
C ALA A 39 45.08 -9.73 -5.90
N ARG A 40 45.36 -9.45 -7.18
CA ARG A 40 46.20 -10.24 -8.10
C ARG A 40 45.65 -11.63 -8.41
N ILE A 41 44.33 -11.78 -8.43
CA ILE A 41 43.65 -13.01 -8.83
C ILE A 41 43.46 -13.01 -10.36
N ARG A 42 43.76 -14.13 -11.00
CA ARG A 42 43.62 -14.27 -12.46
C ARG A 42 42.15 -14.32 -12.84
N VAL A 43 41.71 -13.31 -13.60
CA VAL A 43 40.38 -13.29 -14.23
C VAL A 43 40.47 -13.85 -15.64
N LEU A 44 39.68 -14.88 -15.94
CA LEU A 44 39.63 -15.58 -17.23
C LEU A 44 38.64 -14.92 -18.19
N ALA A 45 37.49 -14.47 -17.68
CA ALA A 45 36.47 -13.79 -18.48
C ALA A 45 35.78 -12.69 -17.67
N PHE A 46 35.50 -11.57 -18.34
CA PHE A 46 34.60 -10.52 -17.87
C PHE A 46 33.54 -10.32 -18.95
N ALA A 47 32.32 -10.75 -18.68
CA ALA A 47 31.27 -10.83 -19.68
C ALA A 47 30.08 -9.93 -19.33
N VAL A 48 29.57 -9.24 -20.35
CA VAL A 48 28.27 -8.55 -20.31
C VAL A 48 27.26 -9.46 -21.00
N GLY A 49 26.21 -9.83 -20.28
CA GLY A 49 25.16 -10.73 -20.74
C GLY A 49 25.45 -12.22 -20.54
N PHE A 50 24.48 -13.05 -20.88
CA PHE A 50 24.57 -14.52 -20.84
C PHE A 50 24.56 -15.18 -22.22
N GLY A 51 24.96 -16.46 -22.26
CA GLY A 51 24.98 -17.26 -23.48
C GLY A 51 26.27 -17.12 -24.30
N PRO A 52 26.24 -17.50 -25.59
CA PRO A 52 27.43 -17.44 -26.43
C PRO A 52 27.90 -16.00 -26.66
N ALA A 53 29.22 -15.81 -26.69
CA ALA A 53 29.83 -14.53 -27.01
C ALA A 53 29.51 -14.15 -28.46
N ILE A 54 28.94 -12.97 -28.68
CA ILE A 54 28.78 -12.38 -30.02
C ILE A 54 30.14 -11.82 -30.45
N VAL A 55 30.77 -11.06 -29.56
CA VAL A 55 32.07 -10.45 -29.77
C VAL A 55 32.90 -10.56 -28.50
N SER A 56 34.19 -10.81 -28.68
CA SER A 56 35.16 -10.83 -27.59
C SER A 56 36.38 -9.99 -27.94
N TYR A 57 37.00 -9.43 -26.91
CA TYR A 57 38.28 -8.76 -26.99
C TYR A 57 39.24 -9.37 -25.97
N ARG A 58 40.44 -9.73 -26.43
CA ARG A 58 41.53 -10.18 -25.55
C ARG A 58 42.79 -9.42 -25.94
N LYS A 59 43.40 -8.72 -24.98
CA LYS A 59 44.67 -8.03 -25.21
C LYS A 59 45.72 -9.05 -25.67
N GLY A 60 46.37 -8.78 -26.81
CA GLY A 60 47.28 -9.71 -27.51
C GLY A 60 46.62 -10.52 -28.65
N MET A 61 45.29 -10.64 -28.69
CA MET A 61 44.56 -11.34 -29.78
C MET A 61 43.62 -10.44 -30.59
N GLY A 62 43.34 -9.24 -30.08
CA GLY A 62 42.44 -8.27 -30.72
C GLY A 62 40.96 -8.60 -30.53
N LEU A 63 40.13 -8.02 -31.41
CA LEU A 63 38.69 -8.26 -31.45
C LEU A 63 38.39 -9.54 -32.26
N ARG A 64 37.50 -10.38 -31.75
CA ARG A 64 37.05 -11.62 -32.40
C ARG A 64 35.53 -11.69 -32.40
N ARG A 65 34.97 -12.22 -33.49
CA ARG A 65 33.57 -12.69 -33.51
C ARG A 65 33.54 -14.04 -32.78
N GLY A 66 32.64 -14.21 -31.82
CA GLY A 66 32.65 -15.39 -30.94
C GLY A 66 33.63 -15.27 -29.78
N SER A 67 33.81 -16.37 -29.04
CA SER A 67 34.80 -16.45 -27.97
C SER A 67 36.20 -16.78 -28.50
N SER A 68 37.20 -16.13 -27.93
CA SER A 68 38.63 -16.40 -28.13
C SER A 68 39.19 -17.52 -27.23
N GLU A 69 38.38 -18.12 -26.34
CA GLU A 69 38.83 -19.10 -25.33
C GLU A 69 39.52 -20.32 -25.96
N ALA A 70 38.94 -20.89 -27.02
CA ALA A 70 39.52 -22.06 -27.69
C ALA A 70 40.90 -21.75 -28.30
N ASP A 71 41.06 -20.59 -28.94
CA ASP A 71 42.32 -20.19 -29.55
C ASP A 71 43.36 -19.76 -28.51
N TYR A 72 42.91 -19.19 -27.39
CA TYR A 72 43.73 -18.93 -26.21
C TYR A 72 44.34 -20.20 -25.64
N HIS A 73 43.53 -21.24 -25.42
CA HIS A 73 44.04 -22.53 -24.94
C HIS A 73 44.98 -23.21 -25.95
N LYS A 74 44.70 -23.12 -27.25
CA LYS A 74 45.63 -23.62 -28.29
C LYS A 74 46.98 -22.92 -28.27
N ILE A 75 47.02 -21.62 -27.95
CA ILE A 75 48.27 -20.85 -27.86
C ILE A 75 49.04 -21.23 -26.60
N LEU A 76 48.35 -21.38 -25.46
CA LEU A 76 48.98 -21.81 -24.21
C LEU A 76 49.47 -23.27 -24.24
N ALA A 77 48.86 -24.12 -25.05
CA ALA A 77 49.28 -25.51 -25.21
C ALA A 77 50.56 -25.67 -26.07
N ARG A 78 51.04 -24.60 -26.72
CA ARG A 78 52.28 -24.66 -27.52
C ARG A 78 53.49 -24.70 -26.60
N PRO A 79 54.50 -25.55 -26.87
CA PRO A 79 55.74 -25.55 -26.10
C PRO A 79 56.49 -24.23 -26.29
N GLY A 80 56.80 -23.56 -25.18
CA GLY A 80 57.47 -22.26 -25.13
C GLY A 80 56.79 -21.27 -24.16
N PRO A 81 57.41 -20.12 -23.88
CA PRO A 81 56.77 -19.09 -23.06
C PRO A 81 55.54 -18.51 -23.76
N ALA A 82 54.51 -18.17 -22.98
CA ALA A 82 53.32 -17.51 -23.50
C ALA A 82 53.72 -16.18 -24.19
N PRO A 83 53.03 -15.79 -25.28
CA PRO A 83 53.34 -14.55 -25.99
C PRO A 83 53.32 -13.33 -25.06
N GLU A 84 54.35 -12.49 -25.13
CA GLU A 84 54.40 -11.25 -24.36
C GLU A 84 53.19 -10.35 -24.67
N GLY A 85 52.55 -9.82 -23.62
CA GLY A 85 51.39 -8.95 -23.74
C GLY A 85 50.04 -9.66 -23.91
N LEU A 86 50.00 -11.00 -23.96
CA LEU A 86 48.75 -11.76 -23.99
C LEU A 86 48.06 -11.77 -22.62
N SER A 87 46.88 -11.17 -22.53
CA SER A 87 46.08 -11.14 -21.30
C SER A 87 45.33 -12.46 -21.08
N PRO A 88 45.29 -12.96 -19.83
CA PRO A 88 44.44 -14.10 -19.47
C PRO A 88 42.95 -13.76 -19.43
N THR A 89 42.61 -12.47 -19.37
CA THR A 89 41.22 -11.99 -19.35
C THR A 89 40.69 -11.76 -20.74
N GLU A 90 39.52 -12.35 -21.00
CA GLU A 90 38.69 -12.07 -22.16
C GLU A 90 37.48 -11.21 -21.80
N TYR A 91 37.32 -10.11 -22.51
CA TYR A 91 36.18 -9.22 -22.41
C TYR A 91 35.13 -9.69 -23.41
N ARG A 92 33.91 -10.02 -22.98
CA ARG A 92 32.87 -10.62 -23.85
C ARG A 92 31.60 -9.80 -23.82
N LEU A 93 30.96 -9.66 -24.97
CA LEU A 93 29.56 -9.27 -25.08
C LEU A 93 28.78 -10.47 -25.59
N ASN A 94 27.88 -10.98 -24.75
CA ASN A 94 27.11 -12.18 -25.03
C ASN A 94 25.75 -11.87 -25.65
N ALA A 95 25.11 -12.90 -26.21
CA ALA A 95 23.86 -12.75 -26.96
C ALA A 95 22.66 -12.25 -26.16
N LEU A 96 22.56 -12.63 -24.88
CA LEU A 96 21.48 -12.18 -24.01
C LEU A 96 21.97 -10.98 -23.21
N PRO A 97 21.45 -9.76 -23.40
CA PRO A 97 21.94 -8.54 -22.75
C PRO A 97 21.56 -8.43 -21.26
N LEU A 98 20.93 -9.46 -20.70
CA LEU A 98 20.49 -9.51 -19.31
C LEU A 98 21.63 -10.10 -18.47
N GLY A 99 22.21 -9.31 -17.58
CA GLY A 99 23.22 -9.78 -16.61
C GLY A 99 24.67 -9.69 -17.08
N GLY A 100 25.53 -10.47 -16.43
CA GLY A 100 26.97 -10.51 -16.67
C GLY A 100 27.61 -11.50 -15.69
N TYR A 101 28.90 -11.79 -15.87
CA TYR A 101 29.66 -12.58 -14.90
C TYR A 101 31.16 -12.31 -14.97
N VAL A 102 31.84 -12.52 -13.85
CA VAL A 102 33.31 -12.53 -13.75
C VAL A 102 33.81 -13.94 -13.46
N LYS A 103 34.49 -14.57 -14.43
CA LYS A 103 35.11 -15.89 -14.25
C LYS A 103 36.51 -15.74 -13.68
N MET A 104 36.69 -16.11 -12.40
CA MET A 104 37.98 -16.10 -11.70
C MET A 104 38.61 -17.49 -11.68
N LEU A 105 39.93 -17.57 -11.81
CA LEU A 105 40.66 -18.84 -11.72
C LEU A 105 40.51 -19.44 -10.32
N GLY A 106 40.06 -20.68 -10.20
CA GLY A 106 39.88 -21.36 -8.90
C GLY A 106 38.56 -21.02 -8.18
N GLN A 107 37.66 -20.27 -8.80
CA GLN A 107 36.28 -20.08 -8.34
C GLN A 107 35.33 -20.69 -9.37
N GLU A 108 35.15 -22.02 -9.33
CA GLU A 108 34.21 -22.73 -10.20
C GLU A 108 32.94 -23.08 -9.42
N ASP A 109 31.87 -22.31 -9.62
CA ASP A 109 30.61 -22.46 -8.88
C ASP A 109 29.91 -23.82 -9.10
N LEU A 110 30.20 -24.50 -10.21
CA LEU A 110 29.63 -25.81 -10.57
C LEU A 110 30.56 -26.99 -10.22
N HIS A 111 31.82 -26.73 -9.92
CA HIS A 111 32.83 -27.75 -9.58
C HIS A 111 33.66 -27.30 -8.37
N PRO A 112 33.12 -27.45 -7.14
CA PRO A 112 33.81 -27.06 -5.91
C PRO A 112 35.16 -27.76 -5.70
N GLU A 113 35.38 -28.89 -6.38
CA GLU A 113 36.61 -29.70 -6.32
C GLU A 113 37.69 -29.24 -7.31
N ALA A 114 37.36 -28.32 -8.24
CA ALA A 114 38.34 -27.76 -9.18
C ALA A 114 39.25 -26.77 -8.46
N THR A 115 40.31 -27.30 -7.84
CA THR A 115 41.35 -26.50 -7.20
C THR A 115 42.45 -26.20 -8.22
N SER A 116 42.78 -24.92 -8.42
CA SER A 116 44.02 -24.54 -9.11
C SER A 116 45.10 -24.25 -8.08
N ALA A 117 46.24 -24.94 -8.21
CA ALA A 117 47.42 -24.73 -7.38
C ALA A 117 48.22 -23.47 -7.75
N ASP A 118 47.79 -22.72 -8.78
CA ASP A 118 48.46 -21.49 -9.21
C ASP A 118 48.44 -20.43 -8.09
N ASP A 119 49.56 -19.72 -7.91
CA ASP A 119 49.72 -18.65 -6.91
C ASP A 119 48.80 -17.44 -7.13
N ASP A 120 48.22 -17.30 -8.32
CA ASP A 120 47.25 -16.26 -8.70
C ASP A 120 45.81 -16.81 -8.81
N SER A 121 45.54 -17.99 -8.24
CA SER A 121 44.20 -18.53 -8.10
C SER A 121 43.42 -17.85 -6.96
N TYR A 122 42.10 -17.90 -7.06
CA TYR A 122 41.21 -17.37 -6.03
C TYR A 122 41.46 -18.07 -4.69
N GLN A 123 41.61 -19.41 -4.69
CA GLN A 123 41.77 -20.20 -3.47
C GLN A 123 43.11 -19.99 -2.76
N SER A 124 44.19 -19.67 -3.49
CA SER A 124 45.51 -19.38 -2.90
C SER A 124 45.59 -17.99 -2.27
N ALA A 125 44.67 -17.08 -2.61
CA ALA A 125 44.60 -15.77 -2.01
C ALA A 125 44.18 -15.82 -0.52
N PRO A 126 44.77 -14.95 0.34
CA PRO A 126 44.35 -14.82 1.74
C PRO A 126 42.85 -14.57 1.89
N VAL A 127 42.24 -15.18 2.92
CA VAL A 127 40.79 -15.10 3.22
C VAL A 127 40.26 -13.66 3.15
N TRP A 128 40.95 -12.70 3.77
CA TRP A 128 40.50 -11.31 3.81
C TRP A 128 40.49 -10.66 2.41
N LYS A 129 41.41 -11.02 1.50
CA LYS A 129 41.38 -10.53 0.10
C LYS A 129 40.17 -11.10 -0.63
N ARG A 130 39.88 -12.38 -0.45
CA ARG A 130 38.70 -13.04 -1.02
C ARG A 130 37.40 -12.43 -0.51
N MET A 131 37.33 -12.09 0.78
CA MET A 131 36.19 -11.39 1.38
C MET A 131 35.95 -10.02 0.73
N VAL A 132 37.03 -9.25 0.45
CA VAL A 132 36.94 -7.98 -0.29
C VAL A 132 36.42 -8.23 -1.70
N VAL A 133 36.93 -9.24 -2.41
CA VAL A 133 36.52 -9.56 -3.78
C VAL A 133 35.03 -9.90 -3.87
N ILE A 134 34.51 -10.72 -2.97
CA ILE A 134 33.07 -11.05 -2.93
C ILE A 134 32.23 -9.84 -2.51
N SER A 135 32.68 -9.05 -1.54
CA SER A 135 31.91 -7.88 -1.08
C SER A 135 31.89 -6.75 -2.11
N ALA A 136 32.84 -6.74 -3.06
CA ALA A 136 33.02 -5.64 -3.99
C ALA A 136 31.81 -5.42 -4.91
N GLY A 137 31.12 -6.47 -5.35
CA GLY A 137 29.91 -6.33 -6.14
C GLY A 137 28.78 -5.64 -5.36
N VAL A 138 28.53 -6.07 -4.12
CA VAL A 138 27.55 -5.45 -3.21
C VAL A 138 27.88 -3.98 -2.97
N ILE A 139 29.15 -3.68 -2.68
CA ILE A 139 29.62 -2.31 -2.43
C ILE A 139 29.44 -1.44 -3.68
N MET A 140 29.75 -1.94 -4.87
CA MET A 140 29.57 -1.20 -6.12
C MET A 140 28.10 -0.90 -6.43
N ASN A 141 27.17 -1.79 -6.06
CA ASN A 141 25.74 -1.50 -6.14
C ASN A 141 25.35 -0.37 -5.18
N LEU A 142 25.81 -0.39 -3.92
CA LEU A 142 25.53 0.71 -2.99
C LEU A 142 26.11 2.05 -3.48
N ILE A 143 27.32 2.04 -4.05
CA ILE A 143 27.94 3.23 -4.65
C ILE A 143 27.11 3.72 -5.86
N SER A 144 26.66 2.80 -6.72
CA SER A 144 25.86 3.13 -7.90
C SER A 144 24.51 3.73 -7.51
N ALA A 145 23.84 3.14 -6.52
CA ALA A 145 22.61 3.67 -5.96
C ALA A 145 22.81 5.08 -5.41
N ALA A 146 23.84 5.29 -4.59
CA ALA A 146 24.16 6.61 -4.05
C ALA A 146 24.38 7.61 -5.18
N ALA A 147 25.21 7.28 -6.17
CA ALA A 147 25.47 8.14 -7.33
C ALA A 147 24.20 8.47 -8.14
N LEU A 148 23.33 7.48 -8.36
CA LEU A 148 22.04 7.69 -9.01
C LEU A 148 21.15 8.65 -8.21
N PHE A 149 21.05 8.46 -6.88
CA PHE A 149 20.27 9.36 -6.04
C PHE A 149 20.86 10.77 -5.98
N VAL A 150 22.19 10.94 -5.97
CA VAL A 150 22.83 12.26 -6.09
C VAL A 150 22.36 12.97 -7.37
N ILE A 151 22.38 12.27 -8.51
CA ILE A 151 21.94 12.82 -9.79
C ILE A 151 20.45 13.20 -9.73
N VAL A 152 19.61 12.32 -9.17
CA VAL A 152 18.18 12.57 -9.01
C VAL A 152 17.94 13.81 -8.16
N PHE A 153 18.58 13.95 -7.00
CA PHE A 153 18.37 15.11 -6.11
C PHE A 153 19.01 16.40 -6.63
N MET A 154 20.04 16.33 -7.48
CA MET A 154 20.53 17.51 -8.20
C MET A 154 19.50 18.08 -9.17
N ILE A 155 18.74 17.20 -9.84
CA ILE A 155 17.68 17.59 -10.77
C ILE A 155 16.40 17.98 -9.99
N GLY A 156 16.05 17.20 -8.98
CA GLY A 156 14.88 17.35 -8.14
C GLY A 156 13.91 16.17 -8.31
N LEU A 157 13.37 15.67 -7.19
CA LEU A 157 12.39 14.59 -7.15
C LEU A 157 11.09 15.08 -6.52
N GLN A 158 9.94 14.77 -7.13
CA GLN A 158 8.65 15.06 -6.52
C GLN A 158 8.38 14.08 -5.38
N THR A 159 8.24 14.58 -4.16
CA THR A 159 8.00 13.77 -2.95
C THR A 159 6.87 14.36 -2.12
N GLU A 160 6.27 13.55 -1.26
CA GLU A 160 5.30 14.01 -0.28
C GLU A 160 6.05 14.74 0.86
N PRO A 161 5.71 16.01 1.16
CA PRO A 161 6.38 16.75 2.22
C PRO A 161 6.11 16.11 3.59
N PRO A 162 6.96 16.34 4.60
CA PRO A 162 6.74 15.87 5.96
C PRO A 162 5.61 16.67 6.66
N LYS A 163 4.41 16.66 6.09
CA LYS A 163 3.24 17.42 6.52
C LYS A 163 2.08 16.46 6.78
N VAL A 164 1.45 16.62 7.94
CA VAL A 164 0.28 15.85 8.37
C VAL A 164 -0.93 16.32 7.59
N GLY A 165 -1.61 15.40 6.89
CA GLY A 165 -2.86 15.63 6.19
C GLY A 165 -4.09 15.14 6.93
N GLY A 166 -3.91 14.16 7.81
CA GLY A 166 -4.99 13.54 8.57
C GLY A 166 -4.44 12.84 9.80
N VAL A 167 -5.28 12.74 10.83
CA VAL A 167 -5.00 12.03 12.07
C VAL A 167 -6.10 11.00 12.28
N VAL A 168 -5.73 9.75 12.51
CA VAL A 168 -6.66 8.65 12.70
C VAL A 168 -7.24 8.73 14.13
N PRO A 169 -8.58 8.73 14.30
CA PRO A 169 -9.19 8.76 15.63
C PRO A 169 -8.70 7.63 16.53
N GLY A 170 -8.44 7.94 17.80
CA GLY A 170 -7.93 7.01 18.81
C GLY A 170 -6.48 6.56 18.59
N SER A 171 -5.77 7.09 17.61
CA SER A 171 -4.36 6.78 17.35
C SER A 171 -3.40 7.44 18.36
N PRO A 172 -2.12 7.05 18.40
CA PRO A 172 -1.12 7.77 19.19
C PRO A 172 -1.01 9.27 18.87
N ALA A 173 -1.15 9.66 17.60
CA ALA A 173 -1.13 11.07 17.19
C ALA A 173 -2.36 11.83 17.69
N ASP A 174 -3.54 11.21 17.65
CA ASP A 174 -4.79 11.78 18.16
C ASP A 174 -4.73 12.05 19.67
N ARG A 175 -4.14 11.11 20.43
CA ARG A 175 -3.98 11.23 21.89
C ARG A 175 -2.77 12.09 22.31
N ALA A 176 -1.96 12.53 21.35
CA ALA A 176 -0.77 13.30 21.66
C ALA A 176 -1.17 14.69 22.19
N VAL A 177 -0.36 15.24 23.09
CA VAL A 177 -0.52 16.60 23.62
C VAL A 177 0.86 17.24 23.61
N ALA A 178 0.99 18.43 23.03
CA ALA A 178 2.24 19.16 23.02
C ALA A 178 2.61 19.63 24.43
N GLU A 179 3.86 19.37 24.85
CA GLU A 179 4.39 19.69 26.19
C GLU A 179 4.38 21.20 26.46
N ASN A 180 4.55 22.01 25.41
CA ASN A 180 4.60 23.46 25.47
C ASN A 180 3.29 24.17 25.05
N ALA A 181 2.20 23.41 24.83
CA ALA A 181 0.93 23.98 24.37
C ALA A 181 0.34 25.02 25.34
N GLU A 182 0.40 24.75 26.65
CA GLU A 182 -0.15 25.65 27.68
C GLU A 182 0.61 26.97 27.72
N ALA A 183 1.94 26.92 27.67
CA ALA A 183 2.79 28.12 27.67
C ALA A 183 2.57 29.00 26.44
N LEU A 184 2.18 28.38 25.31
CA LEU A 184 1.89 29.06 24.05
C LEU A 184 0.41 29.43 23.88
N GLY A 185 -0.45 29.15 24.87
CA GLY A 185 -1.88 29.47 24.82
C GLY A 185 -2.63 28.72 23.72
N ILE A 186 -2.21 27.50 23.36
CA ILE A 186 -2.78 26.72 22.27
C ILE A 186 -4.03 25.98 22.73
N GLU A 187 -5.19 26.31 22.16
CA GLU A 187 -6.48 25.67 22.50
C GLU A 187 -6.57 24.20 22.09
N ARG A 188 -5.91 23.81 21.00
CA ARG A 188 -5.92 22.44 20.45
C ARG A 188 -4.52 21.82 20.54
N PRO A 189 -4.17 21.18 21.65
CA PRO A 189 -2.78 20.81 21.92
C PRO A 189 -2.32 19.52 21.21
N GLY A 190 -3.21 18.79 20.52
CA GLY A 190 -2.86 17.56 19.80
C GLY A 190 -2.26 17.77 18.41
N LEU A 191 -1.74 16.71 17.78
CA LEU A 191 -1.28 16.77 16.38
C LEU A 191 -2.49 16.98 15.45
N MET A 192 -2.33 17.79 14.41
CA MET A 192 -3.44 18.19 13.54
C MET A 192 -3.04 18.17 12.06
N PRO A 193 -4.02 18.01 11.15
CA PRO A 193 -3.81 18.33 9.74
C PRO A 193 -3.20 19.73 9.57
N GLY A 194 -2.24 19.87 8.67
CA GLY A 194 -1.47 21.09 8.46
C GLY A 194 -0.15 21.15 9.21
N ASP A 195 0.04 20.40 10.30
CA ASP A 195 1.30 20.34 11.03
C ASP A 195 2.43 19.83 10.13
N ARG A 196 3.53 20.58 10.03
CA ARG A 196 4.76 20.12 9.38
C ARG A 196 5.70 19.55 10.43
N ILE A 197 6.04 18.28 10.32
CA ILE A 197 6.99 17.64 11.22
C ILE A 197 8.41 18.07 10.84
N VAL A 198 9.03 18.88 11.69
CA VAL A 198 10.41 19.39 11.48
C VAL A 198 11.47 18.47 12.08
N SER A 199 11.10 17.68 13.08
CA SER A 199 12.00 16.70 13.70
C SER A 199 11.22 15.51 14.26
N ILE A 200 11.77 14.31 14.06
CA ILE A 200 11.34 13.09 14.73
C ILE A 200 12.57 12.35 15.26
N ASN A 201 12.62 12.17 16.59
CA ASN A 201 13.75 11.56 17.29
C ASN A 201 15.11 12.19 16.91
N SER A 202 15.15 13.54 16.90
CA SER A 202 16.31 14.36 16.54
C SER A 202 16.79 14.23 15.09
N ARG A 203 15.93 13.72 14.19
CA ARG A 203 16.19 13.67 12.75
C ARG A 203 15.20 14.55 12.02
N THR A 204 15.69 15.37 11.09
CA THR A 204 14.86 16.17 10.20
C THR A 204 14.39 15.31 9.02
N PRO A 205 13.08 15.01 8.91
CA PRO A 205 12.57 14.26 7.76
C PRO A 205 12.57 15.13 6.50
N ALA A 206 13.00 14.57 5.37
CA ALA A 206 12.92 15.25 4.07
C ALA A 206 11.58 15.00 3.37
N SER A 207 10.89 13.92 3.73
CA SER A 207 9.62 13.49 3.16
C SER A 207 8.72 12.81 4.19
N PHE A 208 7.43 12.65 3.86
CA PHE A 208 6.48 11.92 4.71
C PHE A 208 6.93 10.48 5.02
N ASN A 209 7.53 9.81 4.03
CA ASN A 209 8.03 8.44 4.18
C ASN A 209 9.17 8.32 5.21
N ASP A 210 9.93 9.37 5.45
CA ASP A 210 11.00 9.36 6.45
C ASP A 210 10.43 9.31 7.87
N ILE A 211 9.27 9.96 8.09
CA ILE A 211 8.52 9.89 9.33
C ILE A 211 8.01 8.46 9.54
N VAL A 212 7.36 7.88 8.53
CA VAL A 212 6.84 6.51 8.60
C VAL A 212 7.96 5.51 8.92
N LEU A 213 9.12 5.64 8.27
CA LEU A 213 10.27 4.79 8.56
C LEU A 213 10.83 5.01 9.97
N ALA A 214 10.98 6.26 10.41
CA ALA A 214 11.50 6.58 11.74
C ALA A 214 10.62 5.98 12.85
N VAL A 215 9.30 6.03 12.68
CA VAL A 215 8.34 5.43 13.62
C VAL A 215 8.41 3.91 13.57
N ALA A 216 8.43 3.32 12.37
CA ALA A 216 8.50 1.88 12.18
C ALA A 216 9.78 1.23 12.76
N MET A 217 10.87 1.99 12.82
CA MET A 217 12.16 1.56 13.38
C MET A 217 12.29 1.79 14.90
N ALA A 218 11.31 2.46 15.52
CA ALA A 218 11.31 2.65 16.96
C ALA A 218 11.21 1.32 17.70
N ARG A 219 11.66 1.28 18.96
CA ARG A 219 11.41 0.12 19.82
C ARG A 219 9.99 0.18 20.36
N SER A 220 9.36 -0.97 20.55
CA SER A 220 8.04 -1.03 21.20
C SER A 220 8.11 -0.37 22.58
N GLY A 221 7.16 0.52 22.87
CA GLY A 221 7.13 1.31 24.11
C GLY A 221 8.12 2.48 24.17
N GLN A 222 8.93 2.70 23.12
CA GLN A 222 9.80 3.87 23.05
C GLN A 222 8.99 5.13 22.80
N THR A 223 9.20 6.15 23.64
CA THR A 223 8.68 7.50 23.40
C THR A 223 9.50 8.18 22.30
N LEU A 224 8.80 8.70 21.29
CA LEU A 224 9.37 9.51 20.22
C LEU A 224 9.13 10.99 20.51
N GLY A 225 10.21 11.78 20.49
CA GLY A 225 10.10 13.24 20.43
C GLY A 225 9.74 13.66 19.00
N VAL A 226 8.64 14.38 18.83
CA VAL A 226 8.18 14.91 17.55
C VAL A 226 8.04 16.41 17.69
N VAL A 227 8.72 17.16 16.84
CA VAL A 227 8.66 18.63 16.82
C VAL A 227 7.94 19.04 15.54
N VAL A 228 6.96 19.93 15.64
CA VAL A 228 6.18 20.39 14.49
C VAL A 228 6.11 21.90 14.38
N ASP A 229 6.06 22.37 13.14
CA ASP A 229 5.62 23.70 12.75
C ASP A 229 4.11 23.67 12.50
N ARG A 230 3.37 24.46 13.29
CA ARG A 230 1.94 24.64 13.08
C ARG A 230 1.67 25.97 12.40
N PRO A 231 0.93 26.01 11.26
CA PRO A 231 0.51 27.25 10.64
C PRO A 231 -0.20 28.18 11.64
N GLY A 232 0.19 29.45 11.68
CA GLY A 232 -0.35 30.44 12.61
C GLY A 232 0.29 30.46 14.01
N VAL A 233 1.15 29.48 14.34
CA VAL A 233 1.93 29.45 15.59
C VAL A 233 3.38 29.84 15.26
N GLY A 234 3.91 30.87 15.91
CA GLY A 234 5.25 31.39 15.63
C GLY A 234 6.40 30.58 16.24
N GLU A 235 6.10 29.63 17.13
CA GLU A 235 7.04 28.73 17.77
C GLU A 235 6.71 27.26 17.49
N HIS A 236 7.71 26.39 17.59
CA HIS A 236 7.54 24.96 17.41
C HIS A 236 6.70 24.35 18.53
N LEU A 237 5.90 23.32 18.21
CA LEU A 237 5.22 22.48 19.20
C LEU A 237 5.98 21.19 19.43
N ASP A 238 6.19 20.85 20.70
CA ASP A 238 6.97 19.69 21.13
C ASP A 238 6.07 18.57 21.65
N PHE A 239 6.09 17.43 20.98
CA PHE A 239 5.28 16.27 21.33
C PHE A 239 6.13 15.10 21.81
N ARG A 240 5.58 14.34 22.77
CA ARG A 240 6.08 13.03 23.15
C ARG A 240 5.04 11.97 22.86
N VAL A 241 5.28 11.17 21.83
CA VAL A 241 4.30 10.20 21.35
C VAL A 241 4.87 8.80 21.49
N VAL A 242 4.08 7.88 22.06
CA VAL A 242 4.42 6.45 22.10
C VAL A 242 3.69 5.76 20.94
N PRO A 243 4.39 5.30 19.90
CA PRO A 243 3.75 4.64 18.77
C PRO A 243 3.07 3.33 19.17
N ASP A 244 2.04 2.95 18.41
CA ASP A 244 1.29 1.71 18.63
C ASP A 244 1.46 0.72 17.48
N THR A 245 1.26 -0.55 17.84
CA THR A 245 0.77 -1.69 17.05
C THR A 245 -0.15 -1.39 15.84
N GLY A 246 0.34 -0.96 14.69
CA GLY A 246 -0.48 -0.76 13.51
C GLY A 246 -1.17 -2.05 13.06
N ARG A 247 -2.51 -2.03 13.01
CA ARG A 247 -3.32 -3.25 12.80
C ARG A 247 -3.14 -3.85 11.41
N MET A 248 -3.01 -3.00 10.40
CA MET A 248 -2.81 -3.43 9.00
C MET A 248 -1.33 -3.62 8.66
N SER A 249 -0.47 -2.75 9.18
CA SER A 249 0.95 -2.71 8.84
C SER A 249 1.79 -3.72 9.65
N GLY A 250 1.33 -4.10 10.84
CA GLY A 250 2.08 -4.89 11.82
C GLY A 250 3.28 -4.14 12.43
N LEU A 251 3.41 -2.84 12.18
CA LEU A 251 4.50 -2.00 12.65
C LEU A 251 4.03 -0.95 13.64
N LEU A 252 4.99 -0.36 14.34
CA LEU A 252 4.76 0.90 15.04
C LEU A 252 4.33 2.00 14.07
N GLU A 253 3.23 2.66 14.39
CA GLU A 253 2.69 3.81 13.67
C GLU A 253 2.17 4.89 14.63
N LEU A 254 2.08 6.13 14.13
CA LEU A 254 1.48 7.25 14.88
C LEU A 254 -0.01 7.43 14.53
N GLY A 255 -0.48 6.89 13.41
CA GLY A 255 -1.83 7.14 12.89
C GLY A 255 -1.98 8.50 12.20
N ILE A 256 -0.97 8.90 11.42
CA ILE A 256 -1.01 10.10 10.58
C ILE A 256 -1.06 9.73 9.09
N ALA A 257 -1.70 10.56 8.28
CA ALA A 257 -1.75 10.46 6.82
C ALA A 257 -1.04 11.65 6.15
N PRO A 258 -0.51 11.51 4.93
CA PRO A 258 0.13 12.62 4.21
C PRO A 258 -0.90 13.69 3.82
N ALA A 259 -0.43 14.94 3.69
CA ALA A 259 -1.23 16.06 3.22
C ALA A 259 -1.83 15.81 1.83
N ALA A 260 -3.11 16.17 1.66
CA ALA A 260 -3.76 16.17 0.35
C ALA A 260 -3.48 17.50 -0.38
N SER A 261 -3.35 17.42 -1.69
CA SER A 261 -3.38 18.57 -2.58
C SER A 261 -4.83 18.98 -2.89
N ALA A 262 -5.00 20.07 -3.63
CA ALA A 262 -6.30 20.49 -4.16
C ALA A 262 -6.63 19.86 -5.51
N GLU A 263 -5.71 19.10 -6.09
CA GLU A 263 -5.85 18.57 -7.45
C GLU A 263 -6.57 17.22 -7.45
N VAL A 264 -7.60 17.09 -8.27
CA VAL A 264 -8.35 15.86 -8.48
C VAL A 264 -7.44 14.84 -9.16
N ARG A 265 -7.32 13.66 -8.57
CA ARG A 265 -6.50 12.54 -9.02
C ARG A 265 -6.74 12.18 -10.47
N ASP A 266 -5.65 11.86 -11.14
CA ASP A 266 -5.67 11.30 -12.48
C ASP A 266 -5.45 9.77 -12.44
N PRO A 267 -6.48 8.96 -12.76
CA PRO A 267 -6.36 7.50 -12.76
C PRO A 267 -5.58 6.97 -13.97
N GLY A 268 -5.09 7.85 -14.86
CA GLY A 268 -4.43 7.52 -16.10
C GLY A 268 -5.41 7.34 -17.27
N PRO A 269 -4.89 7.32 -18.51
CA PRO A 269 -5.70 7.44 -19.73
C PRO A 269 -6.71 6.31 -19.92
N ALA A 270 -6.40 5.09 -19.44
CA ALA A 270 -7.28 3.93 -19.61
C ALA A 270 -8.56 4.00 -18.74
N LEU A 271 -8.49 4.70 -17.59
CA LEU A 271 -9.58 4.74 -16.61
C LEU A 271 -10.21 6.14 -16.49
N ARG A 272 -9.68 7.14 -17.20
CA ARG A 272 -10.10 8.54 -17.04
C ARG A 272 -11.58 8.75 -17.34
N GLU A 273 -12.09 8.19 -18.43
CA GLU A 273 -13.51 8.29 -18.79
C GLU A 273 -14.41 7.67 -17.72
N LEU A 274 -14.09 6.45 -17.28
CA LEU A 274 -14.83 5.76 -16.22
C LEU A 274 -14.79 6.55 -14.90
N PHE A 275 -13.64 7.14 -14.58
CA PHE A 275 -13.48 7.96 -13.39
C PHE A 275 -14.34 9.22 -13.43
N THR A 276 -14.34 9.97 -14.54
CA THR A 276 -15.22 11.14 -14.73
C THR A 276 -16.70 10.75 -14.60
N GLN A 277 -17.10 9.63 -15.21
CA GLN A 277 -18.47 9.12 -15.09
C GLN A 277 -18.83 8.76 -13.63
N ASN A 278 -17.87 8.22 -12.87
CA ASN A 278 -18.06 7.89 -11.46
C ASN A 278 -18.18 9.16 -10.60
N LEU A 279 -17.36 10.17 -10.84
CA LEU A 279 -17.47 11.48 -10.17
C LEU A 279 -18.85 12.10 -10.39
N ALA A 280 -19.32 12.13 -11.66
CA ALA A 280 -20.63 12.66 -11.98
C ALA A 280 -21.77 11.94 -11.25
N ALA A 281 -21.73 10.60 -11.20
CA ALA A 281 -22.72 9.82 -10.45
C ALA A 281 -22.61 9.99 -8.93
N ALA A 282 -21.42 10.33 -8.43
CA ALA A 282 -21.17 10.59 -7.01
C ALA A 282 -21.48 12.05 -6.59
N GLY A 283 -22.24 12.78 -7.42
CA GLY A 283 -22.66 14.16 -7.14
C GLY A 283 -21.68 15.23 -7.58
N LEU A 284 -20.68 14.90 -8.40
CA LEU A 284 -19.66 15.84 -8.91
C LEU A 284 -19.70 15.98 -10.44
N PRO A 285 -20.85 16.34 -11.05
CA PRO A 285 -20.95 16.48 -12.49
C PRO A 285 -20.03 17.58 -13.01
N GLY A 286 -19.32 17.30 -14.10
CA GLY A 286 -18.41 18.23 -14.75
C GLY A 286 -17.02 18.35 -14.11
N VAL A 287 -16.79 17.72 -12.95
CA VAL A 287 -15.46 17.61 -12.34
C VAL A 287 -14.66 16.53 -13.07
N GLU A 288 -13.45 16.86 -13.47
CA GLU A 288 -12.56 15.99 -14.25
C GLU A 288 -11.20 15.82 -13.54
N ALA A 289 -10.47 14.77 -13.92
CA ALA A 289 -9.09 14.57 -13.48
C ALA A 289 -8.21 15.80 -13.80
N GLY A 290 -7.37 16.23 -12.86
CA GLY A 290 -6.51 17.40 -12.98
C GLY A 290 -7.16 18.74 -12.60
N MET A 291 -8.49 18.79 -12.42
CA MET A 291 -9.13 19.99 -11.86
C MET A 291 -8.67 20.27 -10.44
N ARG A 292 -8.64 21.53 -10.03
CA ARG A 292 -8.25 21.97 -8.69
C ARG A 292 -9.44 22.48 -7.89
N LEU A 293 -9.59 22.07 -6.64
CA LEU A 293 -10.52 22.68 -5.69
C LEU A 293 -10.01 24.06 -5.29
N VAL A 294 -10.68 25.11 -5.73
CA VAL A 294 -10.27 26.51 -5.51
C VAL A 294 -11.11 27.22 -4.47
N ALA A 295 -12.31 26.72 -4.14
CA ALA A 295 -13.10 27.26 -3.04
C ALA A 295 -13.99 26.22 -2.38
N VAL A 296 -14.17 26.36 -1.07
CA VAL A 296 -15.14 25.62 -0.24
C VAL A 296 -15.81 26.64 0.68
N GLY A 297 -17.13 26.75 0.64
CA GLY A 297 -17.86 27.75 1.43
C GLY A 297 -17.41 29.20 1.15
N GLY A 298 -16.90 29.48 -0.05
CA GLY A 298 -16.39 30.79 -0.46
C GLY A 298 -14.95 31.10 -0.02
N GLN A 299 -14.23 30.15 0.59
CA GLN A 299 -12.83 30.32 1.00
C GLN A 299 -11.89 29.40 0.21
N GLU A 300 -10.67 29.86 -0.08
CA GLU A 300 -9.64 29.04 -0.73
C GLU A 300 -9.05 28.04 0.28
N PRO A 301 -9.00 26.73 -0.05
CA PRO A 301 -8.49 25.72 0.87
C PRO A 301 -6.97 25.60 0.82
N GLU A 302 -6.25 26.09 1.84
CA GLU A 302 -4.80 25.86 1.98
C GLU A 302 -4.45 24.36 2.18
N ASN A 303 -5.30 23.63 2.92
CA ASN A 303 -5.27 22.18 3.06
C ASN A 303 -6.68 21.63 2.78
N PRO A 304 -6.95 21.10 1.58
CA PRO A 304 -8.28 20.65 1.17
C PRO A 304 -8.92 19.64 2.10
N ALA A 305 -8.18 18.64 2.59
CA ALA A 305 -8.75 17.60 3.44
C ALA A 305 -9.29 18.18 4.76
N ASP A 306 -8.47 19.01 5.42
CA ASP A 306 -8.84 19.66 6.69
C ASP A 306 -9.92 20.72 6.51
N HIS A 307 -9.76 21.58 5.49
CA HIS A 307 -10.67 22.67 5.21
C HIS A 307 -12.06 22.14 4.84
N LEU A 308 -12.15 21.06 4.04
CA LEU A 308 -13.41 20.38 3.76
C LEU A 308 -14.04 19.82 5.04
N GLY A 309 -13.28 19.06 5.84
CA GLY A 309 -13.78 18.53 7.11
C GLY A 309 -14.41 19.61 7.99
N ARG A 310 -13.66 20.70 8.21
CA ARG A 310 -14.10 21.82 9.05
C ARG A 310 -15.32 22.56 8.49
N VAL A 311 -15.33 22.94 7.21
CA VAL A 311 -16.44 23.70 6.63
C VAL A 311 -17.73 22.87 6.58
N PHE A 312 -17.63 21.58 6.27
CA PHE A 312 -18.80 20.70 6.29
C PHE A 312 -19.33 20.47 7.71
N ASP A 313 -18.46 20.36 8.70
CA ASP A 313 -18.87 20.27 10.11
C ASP A 313 -19.57 21.55 10.60
N GLU A 314 -18.96 22.70 10.32
CA GLU A 314 -19.48 24.03 10.65
C GLU A 314 -20.81 24.35 9.94
N SER A 315 -21.09 23.72 8.79
CA SER A 315 -22.36 23.92 8.06
C SER A 315 -23.57 23.36 8.81
N ARG A 316 -23.35 22.48 9.81
CA ARG A 316 -24.38 21.82 10.61
C ARG A 316 -25.45 21.14 9.76
N GLY A 317 -25.03 20.53 8.64
CA GLY A 317 -25.91 19.84 7.70
C GLY A 317 -26.49 20.72 6.59
N SER A 318 -26.18 22.02 6.59
CA SER A 318 -26.55 22.91 5.49
C SER A 318 -25.71 22.61 4.25
N PRO A 319 -26.29 22.67 3.03
CA PRO A 319 -25.51 22.46 1.81
C PRO A 319 -24.34 23.44 1.69
N VAL A 320 -23.18 22.93 1.25
CA VAL A 320 -21.93 23.68 1.12
C VAL A 320 -21.60 23.86 -0.36
N GLU A 321 -21.28 25.08 -0.76
CA GLU A 321 -20.78 25.35 -2.11
C GLU A 321 -19.30 24.97 -2.24
N VAL A 322 -18.94 24.27 -3.30
CA VAL A 322 -17.55 23.98 -3.68
C VAL A 322 -17.31 24.39 -5.13
N VAL A 323 -16.10 24.85 -5.41
CA VAL A 323 -15.69 25.32 -6.73
C VAL A 323 -14.42 24.61 -7.17
N PHE A 324 -14.50 23.98 -8.34
CA PHE A 324 -13.36 23.38 -9.04
C PHE A 324 -12.97 24.24 -10.24
N GLU A 325 -11.69 24.30 -10.57
CA GLU A 325 -11.14 25.01 -11.73
C GLU A 325 -10.22 24.08 -12.54
N GLY A 326 -10.46 24.00 -13.85
CA GLY A 326 -9.60 23.28 -14.80
C GLY A 326 -8.43 24.13 -15.32
N GLU A 327 -7.48 23.50 -16.02
CA GLU A 327 -6.33 24.19 -16.64
C GLU A 327 -6.76 25.24 -17.69
N ASP A 328 -7.92 25.05 -18.31
CA ASP A 328 -8.55 25.98 -19.26
C ASP A 328 -9.28 27.15 -18.57
N ALA A 329 -9.08 27.30 -17.24
CA ALA A 329 -9.80 28.23 -16.37
C ALA A 329 -11.33 28.01 -16.34
N ARG A 330 -11.82 26.85 -16.78
CA ARG A 330 -13.23 26.48 -16.64
C ARG A 330 -13.54 26.21 -15.17
N ARG A 331 -14.58 26.86 -14.65
CA ARG A 331 -15.06 26.66 -13.27
C ARG A 331 -16.29 25.77 -13.22
N VAL A 332 -16.31 24.88 -12.25
CA VAL A 332 -17.43 23.99 -11.92
C VAL A 332 -17.83 24.27 -10.48
N THR A 333 -18.98 24.92 -10.30
CA THR A 333 -19.55 25.22 -8.98
C THR A 333 -20.63 24.20 -8.66
N LEU A 334 -20.53 23.58 -7.49
CA LEU A 334 -21.45 22.54 -7.02
C LEU A 334 -21.92 22.87 -5.61
N THR A 335 -23.18 22.54 -5.32
CA THR A 335 -23.73 22.60 -3.96
C THR A 335 -23.88 21.18 -3.44
N LEU A 336 -23.12 20.85 -2.40
CA LEU A 336 -23.00 19.50 -1.86
C LEU A 336 -23.69 19.38 -0.50
N GLU A 337 -24.44 18.31 -0.31
CA GLU A 337 -25.06 18.00 0.98
C GLU A 337 -24.03 17.31 1.90
N PRO A 338 -23.82 17.80 3.14
CA PRO A 338 -22.98 17.13 4.12
C PRO A 338 -23.49 15.73 4.48
N THR A 339 -22.57 14.81 4.71
CA THR A 339 -22.89 13.46 5.19
C THR A 339 -22.88 13.46 6.72
N PRO A 340 -23.92 12.93 7.40
CA PRO A 340 -23.89 12.83 8.85
C PRO A 340 -22.76 11.90 9.31
N GLU A 341 -21.96 12.33 10.27
CA GLU A 341 -21.01 11.44 10.93
C GLU A 341 -21.77 10.36 11.73
N LEU A 342 -21.29 9.12 11.66
CA LEU A 342 -21.81 7.97 12.40
C LEU A 342 -20.70 7.40 13.29
N MET A 343 -21.09 6.71 14.35
CA MET A 343 -20.16 6.01 15.23
C MET A 343 -19.58 4.80 14.50
N THR A 344 -18.33 4.44 14.80
CA THR A 344 -17.68 3.26 14.22
C THR A 344 -17.28 2.28 15.31
N VAL A 345 -17.65 1.01 15.13
CA VAL A 345 -17.18 -0.09 15.98
C VAL A 345 -16.52 -1.16 15.12
N ASN A 346 -15.47 -1.79 15.65
CA ASN A 346 -14.87 -2.95 15.02
C ASN A 346 -15.60 -4.21 15.48
N ILE A 347 -16.07 -5.04 14.53
CA ILE A 347 -16.72 -6.32 14.80
C ILE A 347 -15.81 -7.46 14.35
N PRO A 348 -15.58 -8.50 15.16
CA PRO A 348 -14.83 -9.67 14.75
C PRO A 348 -15.62 -10.49 13.71
N THR A 349 -15.08 -10.63 12.50
CA THR A 349 -15.75 -11.35 11.40
C THR A 349 -15.06 -12.66 11.02
N ALA A 350 -13.79 -12.84 11.37
CA ALA A 350 -13.04 -14.10 11.28
C ALA A 350 -11.87 -14.08 12.30
N PRO A 351 -11.16 -15.21 12.53
CA PRO A 351 -9.99 -15.22 13.41
C PRO A 351 -8.97 -14.14 13.00
N ARG A 352 -8.63 -13.24 13.93
CA ARG A 352 -7.73 -12.08 13.71
C ARG A 352 -8.19 -11.13 12.60
N THR A 353 -9.46 -11.17 12.22
CA THR A 353 -10.04 -10.27 11.21
C THR A 353 -11.19 -9.50 11.85
N VAL A 354 -11.04 -8.18 11.88
CA VAL A 354 -12.05 -7.24 12.35
C VAL A 354 -12.59 -6.45 11.18
N THR A 355 -13.86 -6.07 11.24
CA THR A 355 -14.52 -5.24 10.23
C THR A 355 -15.09 -4.03 10.92
N PRO A 356 -14.64 -2.80 10.58
CA PRO A 356 -15.30 -1.60 11.06
C PRO A 356 -16.69 -1.54 10.46
N ILE A 357 -17.68 -1.21 11.29
CA ILE A 357 -19.05 -0.94 10.86
C ILE A 357 -19.47 0.41 11.40
N GLU A 358 -20.17 1.17 10.55
CA GLU A 358 -20.83 2.40 10.96
C GLU A 358 -22.17 2.07 11.62
N HIS A 359 -22.50 2.78 12.68
CA HIS A 359 -23.75 2.64 13.40
C HIS A 359 -24.18 3.94 14.07
N LEU A 360 -25.44 3.99 14.49
CA LEU A 360 -25.95 5.05 15.35
C LEU A 360 -26.41 4.42 16.67
N LEU A 361 -25.61 4.55 17.74
CA LEU A 361 -25.89 3.91 19.04
C LEU A 361 -26.07 2.37 18.96
N GLY A 362 -25.47 1.74 17.95
CA GLY A 362 -25.58 0.32 17.60
C GLY A 362 -26.74 -0.05 16.67
N LEU A 363 -27.52 0.93 16.21
CA LEU A 363 -28.42 0.76 15.08
C LEU A 363 -27.58 0.58 13.82
N VAL A 364 -27.75 -0.57 13.18
CA VAL A 364 -27.08 -0.96 11.94
C VAL A 364 -28.13 -1.24 10.87
N GLY A 365 -27.81 -0.92 9.62
CA GLY A 365 -28.73 -1.19 8.51
C GLY A 365 -28.74 -2.66 8.09
N VAL A 366 -29.84 -3.05 7.47
CA VAL A 366 -29.98 -4.34 6.79
C VAL A 366 -29.17 -4.31 5.49
N MET A 367 -28.56 -5.43 5.16
CA MET A 367 -27.84 -5.63 3.91
C MET A 367 -28.76 -5.46 2.72
N THR A 368 -28.28 -4.76 1.69
CA THR A 368 -29.00 -4.54 0.44
C THR A 368 -28.10 -4.74 -0.76
N VAL A 369 -28.70 -4.93 -1.93
CA VAL A 369 -27.99 -4.83 -3.21
C VAL A 369 -27.90 -3.36 -3.56
N ALA A 370 -26.67 -2.84 -3.65
CA ALA A 370 -26.40 -1.48 -4.12
C ALA A 370 -26.90 -1.32 -5.56
N SER A 371 -27.03 -0.08 -6.04
CA SER A 371 -27.27 0.11 -7.46
C SER A 371 -26.16 -0.57 -8.24
N ALA A 372 -26.55 -1.49 -9.09
CA ALA A 372 -25.69 -1.96 -10.14
C ALA A 372 -25.32 -0.70 -10.94
N GLU A 373 -24.07 -0.27 -10.88
CA GLU A 373 -23.46 0.50 -11.98
C GLU A 373 -23.36 -0.38 -13.25
N ALA A 374 -24.27 -1.36 -13.43
CA ALA A 374 -24.20 -2.45 -14.39
C ALA A 374 -24.79 -2.11 -15.76
N ASP A 375 -25.01 -0.83 -16.04
CA ASP A 375 -25.11 -0.33 -17.41
C ASP A 375 -23.89 0.52 -17.83
N ARG A 376 -22.80 0.54 -17.04
CA ARG A 376 -21.54 1.17 -17.51
C ARG A 376 -20.74 0.21 -18.41
N PRO A 377 -20.35 0.64 -19.62
CA PRO A 377 -19.34 -0.05 -20.41
C PRO A 377 -18.02 -0.14 -19.62
N GLY A 378 -17.48 -1.35 -19.43
CA GLY A 378 -16.16 -1.54 -18.80
C GLY A 378 -16.16 -1.94 -17.32
N ALA A 379 -17.31 -2.24 -16.70
CA ALA A 379 -17.32 -2.86 -15.38
C ALA A 379 -16.52 -4.17 -15.39
N PRO A 380 -15.66 -4.45 -14.37
CA PRO A 380 -14.82 -5.63 -14.36
C PRO A 380 -15.66 -6.91 -14.49
N SER A 381 -15.21 -7.83 -15.33
CA SER A 381 -15.86 -9.10 -15.65
C SER A 381 -16.02 -9.99 -14.40
N GLY A 382 -17.08 -9.75 -13.63
CA GLY A 382 -17.35 -10.47 -12.38
C GLY A 382 -18.51 -9.94 -11.54
N THR A 383 -18.96 -8.70 -11.76
CA THR A 383 -20.08 -8.06 -11.03
C THR A 383 -21.48 -8.41 -11.56
N SER A 384 -21.61 -9.21 -12.62
CA SER A 384 -22.93 -9.55 -13.21
C SER A 384 -23.59 -10.80 -12.62
N ARG A 385 -22.81 -11.71 -12.01
CA ARG A 385 -23.31 -13.05 -11.67
C ARG A 385 -24.35 -13.04 -10.56
N GLY A 386 -24.31 -12.09 -9.63
CA GLY A 386 -25.37 -11.91 -8.65
C GLY A 386 -26.69 -11.54 -9.33
N TYR A 387 -26.64 -10.63 -10.31
CA TYR A 387 -27.80 -10.19 -11.08
C TYR A 387 -28.34 -11.28 -12.03
N GLU A 388 -27.44 -12.06 -12.64
CA GLU A 388 -27.79 -13.26 -13.42
C GLU A 388 -28.54 -14.30 -12.57
N GLN A 389 -28.25 -14.36 -11.26
CA GLN A 389 -28.90 -15.25 -10.30
C GLN A 389 -30.18 -14.65 -9.68
N GLY A 390 -30.68 -13.54 -10.24
CA GLY A 390 -31.98 -12.96 -9.90
C GLY A 390 -31.94 -11.77 -8.95
N LEU A 391 -30.77 -11.39 -8.41
CA LEU A 391 -30.64 -10.16 -7.63
C LEU A 391 -30.91 -8.94 -8.50
N ARG A 392 -31.46 -7.88 -7.90
CA ARG A 392 -31.69 -6.58 -8.54
C ARG A 392 -31.23 -5.47 -7.61
N THR A 393 -30.82 -4.36 -8.20
CA THR A 393 -30.63 -3.10 -7.49
C THR A 393 -31.83 -2.82 -6.60
N GLY A 394 -31.59 -2.44 -5.35
CA GLY A 394 -32.69 -2.13 -4.44
C GLY A 394 -33.07 -3.28 -3.53
N ASP A 395 -32.80 -4.54 -3.91
CA ASP A 395 -33.16 -5.72 -3.13
C ASP A 395 -32.66 -5.60 -1.68
N VAL A 396 -33.57 -5.75 -0.71
CA VAL A 396 -33.26 -5.78 0.73
C VAL A 396 -33.22 -7.22 1.19
N PHE A 397 -32.14 -7.65 1.83
CA PHE A 397 -32.01 -9.04 2.28
C PHE A 397 -32.83 -9.26 3.55
N VAL A 398 -33.92 -10.01 3.42
CA VAL A 398 -34.75 -10.46 4.56
C VAL A 398 -34.14 -11.69 5.21
N ARG A 399 -33.49 -12.56 4.42
CA ARG A 399 -32.84 -13.76 4.95
C ARG A 399 -31.69 -14.21 4.06
N VAL A 400 -30.59 -14.63 4.68
CA VAL A 400 -29.46 -15.28 4.01
C VAL A 400 -29.10 -16.52 4.82
N GLY A 401 -29.32 -17.71 4.27
CA GLY A 401 -29.24 -18.95 5.05
C GLY A 401 -30.25 -18.92 6.19
N GLU A 402 -29.73 -18.99 7.42
CA GLU A 402 -30.49 -18.91 8.68
C GLU A 402 -30.53 -17.48 9.26
N THR A 403 -29.75 -16.55 8.72
CA THR A 403 -29.62 -15.19 9.26
C THR A 403 -30.75 -14.32 8.73
N VAL A 404 -31.60 -13.79 9.62
CA VAL A 404 -32.77 -12.97 9.30
C VAL A 404 -32.44 -11.47 9.42
N TYR A 405 -32.83 -10.68 8.44
CA TYR A 405 -32.48 -9.27 8.23
C TYR A 405 -31.00 -8.98 8.55
N PRO A 406 -30.06 -9.69 7.89
CA PRO A 406 -28.65 -9.60 8.22
C PRO A 406 -28.13 -8.17 8.02
N SER A 407 -27.27 -7.72 8.91
CA SER A 407 -26.37 -6.60 8.61
C SER A 407 -25.41 -6.98 7.47
N MET A 408 -24.76 -6.00 6.84
CA MET A 408 -23.77 -6.26 5.79
C MET A 408 -22.68 -7.25 6.25
N ALA A 409 -22.15 -7.07 7.47
CA ALA A 409 -21.12 -7.93 8.02
C ALA A 409 -21.61 -9.39 8.21
N GLU A 410 -22.80 -9.58 8.76
CA GLU A 410 -23.39 -10.90 8.99
C GLU A 410 -23.79 -11.60 7.69
N GLY A 411 -24.39 -10.86 6.76
CA GLY A 411 -24.82 -11.38 5.47
C GLY A 411 -23.63 -11.85 4.64
N MET A 412 -22.57 -11.04 4.55
CA MET A 412 -21.36 -11.40 3.83
C MET A 412 -20.58 -12.53 4.50
N ARG A 413 -20.56 -12.60 5.84
CA ARG A 413 -20.02 -13.75 6.57
C ARG A 413 -20.79 -15.02 6.21
N THR A 414 -22.12 -14.98 6.26
CA THR A 414 -22.97 -16.12 5.93
C THR A 414 -22.75 -16.58 4.49
N ILE A 415 -22.65 -15.65 3.53
CA ILE A 415 -22.31 -15.97 2.14
C ILE A 415 -20.93 -16.64 2.05
N ARG A 416 -19.91 -16.10 2.71
CA ARG A 416 -18.56 -16.66 2.70
C ARG A 416 -18.48 -18.05 3.32
N ASP A 417 -19.22 -18.29 4.40
CA ASP A 417 -19.36 -19.62 5.01
C ASP A 417 -20.01 -20.63 4.05
N HIS A 418 -20.64 -20.15 2.97
CA HIS A 418 -21.17 -20.94 1.88
C HIS A 418 -20.26 -21.06 0.65
N ALA A 419 -18.97 -20.75 0.76
CA ALA A 419 -18.02 -20.89 -0.35
C ALA A 419 -18.08 -22.28 -1.02
N GLY A 420 -18.33 -22.28 -2.33
CA GLY A 420 -18.43 -23.50 -3.15
C GLY A 420 -19.79 -24.22 -3.09
N ARG A 421 -20.77 -23.70 -2.33
CA ARG A 421 -22.15 -24.22 -2.26
C ARG A 421 -23.18 -23.11 -2.55
N ALA A 422 -24.43 -23.52 -2.76
CA ALA A 422 -25.53 -22.57 -2.86
C ALA A 422 -25.98 -22.11 -1.47
N VAL A 423 -26.40 -20.85 -1.35
CA VAL A 423 -27.02 -20.28 -0.15
C VAL A 423 -28.45 -19.84 -0.48
N PRO A 424 -29.47 -20.29 0.27
CA PRO A 424 -30.84 -19.81 0.08
C PRO A 424 -30.96 -18.38 0.60
N VAL A 425 -31.63 -17.53 -0.16
CA VAL A 425 -31.81 -16.12 0.14
C VAL A 425 -33.26 -15.72 -0.05
N THR A 426 -33.77 -14.87 0.82
CA THR A 426 -35.05 -14.18 0.61
C THR A 426 -34.78 -12.69 0.58
N VAL A 427 -35.22 -12.01 -0.48
CA VAL A 427 -35.13 -10.55 -0.61
C VAL A 427 -36.51 -9.91 -0.64
N LEU A 428 -36.61 -8.67 -0.18
CA LEU A 428 -37.75 -7.80 -0.35
C LEU A 428 -37.46 -6.83 -1.49
N ARG A 429 -38.31 -6.86 -2.52
CA ARG A 429 -38.25 -6.01 -3.71
C ARG A 429 -39.59 -5.34 -3.90
N ASP A 430 -39.62 -4.01 -3.80
CA ASP A 430 -40.85 -3.22 -3.97
C ASP A 430 -42.03 -3.75 -3.12
N GLY A 431 -41.74 -4.14 -1.87
CA GLY A 431 -42.73 -4.71 -0.94
C GLY A 431 -43.06 -6.19 -1.17
N VAL A 432 -42.49 -6.84 -2.19
CA VAL A 432 -42.73 -8.25 -2.53
C VAL A 432 -41.55 -9.13 -2.15
N PHE A 433 -41.81 -10.27 -1.50
CA PHE A 433 -40.80 -11.26 -1.16
C PHE A 433 -40.42 -12.11 -2.36
N ALA A 434 -39.13 -12.21 -2.67
CA ALA A 434 -38.58 -13.10 -3.68
C ALA A 434 -37.57 -14.06 -3.05
N ASP A 435 -37.76 -15.36 -3.28
CA ASP A 435 -36.80 -16.40 -2.87
C ASP A 435 -35.82 -16.69 -4.00
N LEU A 436 -34.53 -16.68 -3.67
CA LEU A 436 -33.41 -16.90 -4.57
C LEU A 436 -32.48 -17.97 -4.00
N SER A 437 -31.69 -18.59 -4.85
CA SER A 437 -30.62 -19.52 -4.47
C SER A 437 -29.33 -19.05 -5.11
N LEU A 438 -28.45 -18.45 -4.31
CA LEU A 438 -27.21 -17.86 -4.80
C LEU A 438 -26.09 -18.90 -4.71
N SER A 439 -25.50 -19.25 -5.85
CA SER A 439 -24.28 -20.07 -5.94
C SER A 439 -23.06 -19.23 -5.56
N VAL A 440 -22.41 -19.58 -4.45
CA VAL A 440 -21.22 -18.87 -3.96
C VAL A 440 -19.96 -19.51 -4.56
N ARG A 441 -19.07 -18.68 -5.09
CA ARG A 441 -17.77 -19.11 -5.61
C ARG A 441 -16.87 -19.65 -4.48
N ARG A 442 -15.84 -20.42 -4.84
CA ARG A 442 -14.86 -20.96 -3.85
C ARG A 442 -14.09 -19.88 -3.08
N ASN A 443 -13.98 -18.68 -3.64
CA ASN A 443 -13.39 -17.53 -2.95
C ASN A 443 -14.41 -16.76 -2.07
N GLY A 444 -15.63 -17.29 -1.90
CA GLY A 444 -16.65 -16.70 -1.03
C GLY A 444 -17.42 -15.53 -1.64
N THR A 445 -17.39 -15.33 -2.96
CA THR A 445 -18.10 -14.23 -3.63
C THR A 445 -19.28 -14.71 -4.48
N VAL A 446 -20.29 -13.85 -4.65
CA VAL A 446 -21.45 -14.07 -5.54
C VAL A 446 -21.39 -13.17 -6.77
N GLY A 447 -20.88 -11.93 -6.62
CA GLY A 447 -20.73 -10.96 -7.70
C GLY A 447 -21.87 -9.94 -7.74
N PHE A 448 -21.99 -9.12 -6.70
CA PHE A 448 -22.88 -7.95 -6.61
C PHE A 448 -22.24 -6.92 -5.68
N GLN A 449 -22.66 -5.66 -5.76
CA GLN A 449 -22.25 -4.61 -4.82
C GLN A 449 -23.20 -4.57 -3.62
N VAL A 450 -22.64 -4.48 -2.42
CA VAL A 450 -23.38 -4.49 -1.16
C VAL A 450 -23.54 -3.06 -0.67
N ALA A 451 -24.73 -2.73 -0.16
CA ALA A 451 -25.03 -1.46 0.50
C ALA A 451 -25.83 -1.70 1.78
N SER A 452 -26.11 -0.64 2.53
CA SER A 452 -26.90 -0.65 3.76
C SER A 452 -28.22 0.11 3.61
N THR A 453 -29.25 -0.28 4.36
CA THR A 453 -30.48 0.53 4.50
C THR A 453 -30.28 1.83 5.29
N LEU A 454 -29.12 2.04 5.91
CA LEU A 454 -28.77 3.36 6.47
C LEU A 454 -28.42 4.37 5.37
N GLU A 455 -28.00 3.91 4.20
CA GLU A 455 -27.69 4.81 3.07
C GLU A 455 -28.98 5.36 2.46
N ARG A 456 -28.97 6.66 2.12
CA ARG A 456 -30.13 7.34 1.52
C ARG A 456 -30.45 6.73 0.16
N ARG A 457 -31.70 6.28 -0.01
CA ARG A 457 -32.22 5.78 -1.29
C ARG A 457 -33.41 6.61 -1.76
N PRO A 458 -33.38 7.15 -2.99
CA PRO A 458 -34.56 7.76 -3.60
C PRO A 458 -35.71 6.74 -3.66
N GLY A 459 -36.90 7.12 -3.19
CA GLY A 459 -38.10 6.26 -3.23
C GLY A 459 -38.17 5.15 -2.17
N ALA A 460 -37.29 5.15 -1.16
CA ALA A 460 -37.42 4.22 -0.04
C ALA A 460 -38.71 4.45 0.77
N GLU A 461 -39.29 3.37 1.30
CA GLU A 461 -40.41 3.46 2.22
C GLU A 461 -40.06 4.34 3.44
N PRO A 462 -41.02 5.11 3.99
CA PRO A 462 -40.81 5.91 5.19
C PRO A 462 -40.29 5.06 6.34
N GLY A 463 -39.20 5.50 6.97
CA GLY A 463 -38.60 4.88 8.14
C GLY A 463 -37.30 4.14 7.89
N VAL A 464 -36.46 4.04 8.92
CA VAL A 464 -35.13 3.42 8.85
C VAL A 464 -35.23 1.95 9.26
N LEU A 465 -35.03 1.04 8.30
CA LEU A 465 -35.01 -0.40 8.54
C LEU A 465 -33.67 -0.83 9.13
N VAL A 466 -33.69 -1.52 10.28
CA VAL A 466 -32.47 -1.91 11.00
C VAL A 466 -32.32 -3.42 11.18
N ALA A 467 -31.07 -3.88 11.15
CA ALA A 467 -30.70 -5.25 11.50
C ALA A 467 -30.60 -5.42 13.03
N ALA A 468 -30.27 -6.63 13.50
CA ALA A 468 -30.02 -6.87 14.91
C ALA A 468 -28.80 -6.04 15.37
N PRO A 469 -28.85 -5.40 16.55
CA PRO A 469 -27.67 -4.77 17.12
C PRO A 469 -26.56 -5.80 17.34
N PRO A 470 -25.29 -5.46 17.03
CA PRO A 470 -24.18 -6.38 17.22
C PRO A 470 -23.99 -6.73 18.70
N ARG A 471 -23.61 -7.98 18.98
CA ARG A 471 -23.47 -8.50 20.35
C ARG A 471 -22.03 -8.52 20.88
N ASN A 472 -21.07 -8.40 19.98
CA ASN A 472 -19.64 -8.42 20.30
C ASN A 472 -18.96 -7.29 19.52
N LYS A 473 -18.04 -6.59 20.18
CA LYS A 473 -17.05 -5.73 19.52
C LYS A 473 -15.69 -6.45 19.52
N ALA A 474 -14.74 -5.92 18.77
CA ALA A 474 -13.37 -6.38 18.80
C ALA A 474 -12.59 -5.61 19.86
N ASP A 475 -11.84 -6.32 20.69
CA ASP A 475 -10.87 -5.72 21.60
C ASP A 475 -9.66 -5.16 20.82
N ARG A 476 -8.62 -4.70 21.54
CA ARG A 476 -7.39 -4.18 20.94
C ARG A 476 -6.72 -5.20 20.01
N ASP A 477 -6.76 -6.48 20.38
CA ASP A 477 -6.11 -7.61 19.72
C ASP A 477 -7.00 -8.27 18.63
N GLY A 478 -8.22 -7.78 18.46
CA GLY A 478 -9.18 -8.29 17.49
C GLY A 478 -10.01 -9.49 17.99
N ASN A 479 -9.94 -9.82 19.28
CA ASN A 479 -10.76 -10.87 19.87
C ASN A 479 -12.18 -10.36 20.16
N PRO A 480 -13.19 -11.25 20.14
CA PRO A 480 -14.54 -10.89 20.51
C PRO A 480 -14.67 -10.53 21.99
N GLU A 481 -15.12 -9.31 22.26
CA GLU A 481 -15.50 -8.79 23.56
C GLU A 481 -17.02 -8.55 23.60
N PRO A 482 -17.74 -8.99 24.65
CA PRO A 482 -19.17 -8.71 24.77
C PRO A 482 -19.45 -7.21 24.68
N TRP A 483 -20.40 -6.84 23.83
CA TRP A 483 -20.82 -5.46 23.65
C TRP A 483 -22.33 -5.39 23.56
N ARG A 484 -22.93 -4.60 24.45
CA ARG A 484 -24.37 -4.30 24.43
C ARG A 484 -24.52 -2.84 24.03
N PRO A 485 -24.76 -2.54 22.75
CA PRO A 485 -25.04 -1.18 22.32
C PRO A 485 -26.37 -0.67 22.91
N ALA A 486 -26.52 0.66 23.02
CA ALA A 486 -27.74 1.27 23.53
C ALA A 486 -29.00 0.86 22.72
N ALA A 487 -28.87 0.65 21.41
CA ALA A 487 -29.93 0.16 20.54
C ALA A 487 -30.50 -1.21 20.96
N ALA A 488 -29.72 -2.05 21.65
CA ALA A 488 -30.19 -3.34 22.15
C ALA A 488 -31.27 -3.21 23.25
N GLY A 489 -31.43 -2.03 23.85
CA GLY A 489 -32.50 -1.75 24.80
C GLY A 489 -33.87 -1.54 24.13
N VAL A 490 -33.89 -1.19 22.84
CA VAL A 490 -35.14 -0.87 22.11
C VAL A 490 -35.42 -1.85 20.97
N ILE A 491 -34.37 -2.35 20.30
CA ILE A 491 -34.45 -3.34 19.22
C ILE A 491 -34.26 -4.74 19.81
N ASP A 492 -35.36 -5.47 19.99
CA ASP A 492 -35.39 -6.85 20.52
C ASP A 492 -35.32 -7.92 19.41
N GLN A 493 -35.64 -7.55 18.18
CA GLN A 493 -35.61 -8.44 17.01
C GLN A 493 -35.19 -7.66 15.75
N PRO A 494 -34.51 -8.32 14.79
CA PRO A 494 -34.06 -7.68 13.57
C PRO A 494 -35.24 -7.42 12.60
N GLY A 495 -35.07 -6.44 11.69
CA GLY A 495 -36.08 -6.09 10.69
C GLY A 495 -37.13 -5.09 11.16
N VAL A 496 -36.95 -4.49 12.34
CA VAL A 496 -37.75 -3.37 12.81
C VAL A 496 -37.50 -2.14 11.95
N ARG A 497 -38.54 -1.36 11.68
CA ARG A 497 -38.43 -0.07 10.98
C ARG A 497 -38.74 1.08 11.92
N LEU A 498 -37.79 1.97 12.12
CA LEU A 498 -37.94 3.18 12.94
C LEU A 498 -38.71 4.24 12.14
N LEU A 499 -39.85 4.70 12.66
CA LEU A 499 -40.75 5.62 11.98
C LEU A 499 -40.71 7.04 12.56
N ALA A 500 -40.52 7.18 13.87
CA ALA A 500 -40.39 8.49 14.52
C ALA A 500 -39.60 8.43 15.84
N ILE A 501 -38.99 9.56 16.18
CA ILE A 501 -38.30 9.84 17.44
C ILE A 501 -38.99 11.05 18.10
N ASP A 502 -39.53 10.88 19.30
CA ASP A 502 -40.29 11.89 20.04
C ASP A 502 -41.35 12.61 19.18
N GLY A 503 -42.05 11.83 18.34
CA GLY A 503 -43.10 12.33 17.45
C GLY A 503 -42.60 12.94 16.13
N ARG A 504 -41.30 13.16 15.97
CA ARG A 504 -40.69 13.60 14.71
C ARG A 504 -40.51 12.42 13.78
N GLU A 505 -41.14 12.45 12.61
CA GLU A 505 -40.99 11.41 11.60
C GLU A 505 -39.56 11.36 11.06
N VAL A 506 -39.07 10.14 10.82
CA VAL A 506 -37.73 9.90 10.31
C VAL A 506 -37.81 8.93 9.14
N SER A 507 -37.12 9.23 8.06
CA SER A 507 -37.08 8.44 6.83
C SER A 507 -35.68 8.10 6.36
N SER A 508 -34.67 8.73 6.94
CA SER A 508 -33.25 8.54 6.63
C SER A 508 -32.42 8.49 7.90
N VAL A 509 -31.20 7.96 7.81
CA VAL A 509 -30.24 8.00 8.93
C VAL A 509 -29.92 9.44 9.35
N THR A 510 -29.89 10.37 8.38
CA THR A 510 -29.66 11.80 8.64
C THR A 510 -30.77 12.40 9.51
N GLU A 511 -32.02 12.12 9.18
CA GLU A 511 -33.18 12.57 9.97
C GLU A 511 -33.24 11.89 11.33
N LEU A 512 -32.98 10.58 11.37
CA LEU A 512 -32.92 9.80 12.61
C LEU A 512 -31.86 10.34 13.58
N ARG A 513 -30.64 10.57 13.09
CA ARG A 513 -29.56 11.18 13.87
C ARG A 513 -29.94 12.57 14.36
N SER A 514 -30.46 13.41 13.48
CA SER A 514 -30.85 14.78 13.85
C SER A 514 -31.94 14.80 14.92
N ALA A 515 -32.93 13.91 14.81
CA ALA A 515 -33.99 13.78 15.80
C ALA A 515 -33.47 13.27 17.15
N LEU A 516 -32.54 12.32 17.16
CA LEU A 516 -31.91 11.84 18.39
C LEU A 516 -31.03 12.90 19.06
N ILE A 517 -30.23 13.64 18.30
CA ILE A 517 -29.41 14.75 18.83
C ILE A 517 -30.31 15.84 19.43
N GLU A 518 -31.41 16.16 18.77
CA GLU A 518 -32.38 17.14 19.28
C GLU A 518 -33.06 16.65 20.57
N ALA A 519 -33.53 15.40 20.59
CA ALA A 519 -34.19 14.78 21.75
C ALA A 519 -33.27 14.66 22.99
N THR A 520 -31.96 14.60 22.78
CA THR A 520 -30.96 14.44 23.86
C THR A 520 -30.23 15.74 24.21
N ARG A 521 -30.63 16.87 23.64
CA ARG A 521 -29.95 18.16 23.84
C ARG A 521 -30.05 18.60 25.31
N GLY A 522 -28.90 18.80 25.96
CA GLY A 522 -28.80 19.21 27.37
C GLY A 522 -29.10 18.11 28.37
N ALA A 523 -29.17 16.85 27.94
CA ALA A 523 -29.44 15.68 28.78
C ALA A 523 -28.15 15.01 29.28
N ASP A 524 -27.27 15.75 29.96
CA ASP A 524 -25.91 15.30 30.33
C ASP A 524 -25.90 14.05 31.24
N ALA A 525 -26.99 13.79 31.96
CA ALA A 525 -27.15 12.63 32.83
C ALA A 525 -27.76 11.39 32.13
N GLY A 526 -28.06 11.47 30.83
CA GLY A 526 -28.83 10.50 30.08
C GLY A 526 -30.24 10.99 29.73
N ALA A 527 -30.91 10.30 28.80
CA ALA A 527 -32.20 10.68 28.25
C ALA A 527 -33.14 9.48 28.09
N THR A 528 -34.46 9.69 28.13
CA THR A 528 -35.45 8.68 27.74
C THR A 528 -36.28 9.23 26.59
N ILE A 529 -36.27 8.51 25.48
CA ILE A 529 -36.80 8.96 24.18
C ILE A 529 -37.93 8.03 23.76
N ARG A 530 -39.02 8.57 23.20
CA ARG A 530 -40.10 7.75 22.62
C ARG A 530 -39.78 7.41 21.18
N VAL A 531 -39.83 6.13 20.86
CA VAL A 531 -39.53 5.59 19.53
C VAL A 531 -40.76 4.90 18.98
N ARG A 532 -41.29 5.40 17.86
CA ARG A 532 -42.35 4.75 17.11
C ARG A 532 -41.72 3.88 16.02
N MET A 533 -42.10 2.62 15.96
CA MET A 533 -41.52 1.65 15.03
C MET A 533 -42.56 0.65 14.53
N SER A 534 -42.39 0.12 13.32
CA SER A 534 -43.14 -1.06 12.89
C SER A 534 -42.36 -2.33 13.18
N LEU A 535 -43.05 -3.36 13.63
CA LEU A 535 -42.49 -4.70 13.82
C LEU A 535 -41.94 -5.29 12.49
N PRO A 536 -41.16 -6.38 12.53
CA PRO A 536 -40.59 -6.97 11.33
C PRO A 536 -41.63 -7.38 10.30
N ILE A 537 -41.31 -7.16 9.02
CA ILE A 537 -42.21 -7.51 7.91
C ILE A 537 -42.23 -9.03 7.75
N ALA A 538 -43.31 -9.67 8.19
CA ALA A 538 -43.51 -11.10 7.99
C ALA A 538 -44.15 -11.38 6.62
N ARG A 539 -43.78 -12.52 6.02
CA ARG A 539 -44.33 -12.97 4.74
C ARG A 539 -45.84 -13.17 4.87
N GLY A 540 -46.62 -12.43 4.07
CA GLY A 540 -48.09 -12.55 4.06
C GLY A 540 -48.83 -11.69 5.09
N THR A 541 -48.15 -10.77 5.78
CA THR A 541 -48.79 -9.80 6.69
C THR A 541 -48.63 -8.39 6.14
N PRO A 542 -49.66 -7.78 5.52
CA PRO A 542 -49.61 -6.37 5.16
C PRO A 542 -49.60 -5.53 6.44
N GLY A 543 -48.58 -4.69 6.62
CA GLY A 543 -48.48 -3.77 7.76
C GLY A 543 -48.16 -4.49 9.06
N ALA A 544 -46.87 -4.67 9.35
CA ALA A 544 -46.45 -5.08 10.68
C ALA A 544 -46.95 -4.07 11.73
N GLY A 545 -47.43 -4.55 12.87
CA GLY A 545 -48.01 -3.70 13.91
C GLY A 545 -47.06 -2.56 14.29
N VAL A 546 -47.59 -1.34 14.35
CA VAL A 546 -46.84 -0.17 14.83
C VAL A 546 -46.90 -0.17 16.35
N VAL A 547 -45.74 -0.02 16.99
CA VAL A 547 -45.59 0.06 18.43
C VAL A 547 -44.80 1.31 18.81
N GLU A 548 -45.08 1.85 19.98
CA GLU A 548 -44.23 2.86 20.63
C GLU A 548 -43.48 2.22 21.79
N ARG A 549 -42.21 2.57 21.93
CA ARG A 549 -41.33 2.12 23.02
C ARG A 549 -40.56 3.28 23.60
N GLU A 550 -40.23 3.18 24.88
CA GLU A 550 -39.27 4.08 25.52
C GLU A 550 -37.86 3.53 25.33
N TRP A 551 -36.93 4.41 24.92
CA TRP A 551 -35.52 4.12 24.75
C TRP A 551 -34.71 4.95 25.74
N SER A 552 -34.17 4.30 26.76
CA SER A 552 -33.28 4.93 27.74
C SER A 552 -31.83 4.92 27.25
N LEU A 553 -31.22 6.09 27.18
CA LEU A 553 -29.82 6.32 26.86
C LEU A 553 -29.07 6.79 28.10
N ASP A 554 -27.91 6.20 28.37
CA ASP A 554 -27.03 6.67 29.43
C ASP A 554 -26.24 7.92 29.03
N ALA A 555 -25.56 8.54 30.00
CA ALA A 555 -24.76 9.74 29.79
C ALA A 555 -23.64 9.55 28.74
N GLY A 556 -23.04 8.36 28.66
CA GLY A 556 -21.99 8.06 27.69
C GLY A 556 -22.53 8.01 26.26
N ALA A 557 -23.66 7.33 26.06
CA ALA A 557 -24.37 7.27 24.80
C ALA A 557 -24.84 8.67 24.33
N VAL A 558 -25.33 9.50 25.26
CA VAL A 558 -25.68 10.89 24.94
C VAL A 558 -24.44 11.69 24.56
N ALA A 559 -23.34 11.60 25.30
CA ALA A 559 -22.11 12.31 25.00
C ALA A 559 -21.54 11.93 23.62
N GLU A 560 -21.47 10.63 23.31
CA GLU A 560 -20.99 10.13 22.01
C GLU A 560 -21.91 10.58 20.86
N LEU A 561 -23.23 10.60 21.07
CA LEU A 561 -24.19 11.09 20.07
C LEU A 561 -24.04 12.60 19.83
N GLN A 562 -23.85 13.39 20.89
CA GLN A 562 -23.69 14.84 20.82
C GLN A 562 -22.34 15.28 20.24
N SER A 563 -21.32 14.40 20.26
CA SER A 563 -20.02 14.68 19.63
C SER A 563 -19.98 14.44 18.12
N LEU A 564 -21.00 13.80 17.53
CA LEU A 564 -21.01 13.52 16.09
C LEU A 564 -21.16 14.81 15.28
N GLY A 565 -20.28 15.01 14.31
CA GLY A 565 -20.26 16.15 13.41
C GLY A 565 -20.91 15.90 12.05
N TRP A 566 -20.49 16.68 11.07
CA TRP A 566 -20.82 16.50 9.66
C TRP A 566 -19.57 16.36 8.82
N LEU A 567 -19.60 15.42 7.88
CA LEU A 567 -18.47 15.08 7.03
C LEU A 567 -18.72 15.57 5.59
N PRO A 568 -17.65 15.89 4.84
CA PRO A 568 -17.75 16.03 3.40
C PRO A 568 -18.25 14.71 2.76
N PRO A 569 -18.98 14.77 1.64
CA PRO A 569 -19.31 13.57 0.88
C PRO A 569 -18.07 12.70 0.61
N PRO A 570 -18.17 11.36 0.73
CA PRO A 570 -17.04 10.47 0.46
C PRO A 570 -16.43 10.66 -0.94
N SER A 571 -17.21 11.19 -1.89
CA SER A 571 -16.77 11.53 -3.24
C SER A 571 -15.71 12.63 -3.30
N LEU A 572 -15.45 13.35 -2.21
CA LEU A 572 -14.37 14.34 -2.12
C LEU A 572 -13.03 13.77 -1.67
N GLY A 573 -12.93 12.47 -1.37
CA GLY A 573 -11.66 11.77 -1.14
C GLY A 573 -10.83 11.51 -2.41
N ILE A 574 -10.94 12.40 -3.41
CA ILE A 574 -10.46 12.19 -4.79
C ILE A 574 -9.18 12.95 -5.12
N PHE A 575 -8.55 13.59 -4.14
CA PHE A 575 -7.39 14.44 -4.36
C PHE A 575 -6.07 13.65 -4.42
N GLU A 576 -5.12 14.14 -5.22
CA GLU A 576 -3.71 13.73 -5.13
C GLU A 576 -3.12 14.13 -3.78
N PHE A 577 -2.09 13.42 -3.32
CA PHE A 577 -1.28 13.90 -2.21
C PHE A 577 -0.49 15.15 -2.60
N GLU A 578 -0.25 16.03 -1.63
CA GLU A 578 0.62 17.19 -1.80
C GLU A 578 2.01 16.71 -2.21
N ARG A 579 2.58 17.33 -3.26
CA ARG A 579 3.93 17.03 -3.73
C ARG A 579 4.78 18.28 -3.69
N THR A 580 6.03 18.10 -3.27
CA THR A 580 7.05 19.14 -3.29
C THR A 580 8.28 18.63 -4.02
N LEU A 581 8.96 19.55 -4.71
CA LEU A 581 10.21 19.25 -5.41
C LEU A 581 11.34 19.20 -4.40
N LEU A 582 11.75 18.00 -4.02
CA LEU A 582 12.92 17.76 -3.20
C LEU A 582 14.18 17.84 -4.06
N ARG A 583 14.89 18.96 -3.97
CA ARG A 583 16.09 19.25 -4.76
C ARG A 583 17.20 19.78 -3.85
N ALA A 584 18.42 19.31 -4.07
CA ALA A 584 19.59 19.82 -3.36
C ALA A 584 19.96 21.23 -3.85
N GLU A 585 20.37 22.10 -2.93
CA GLU A 585 20.89 23.44 -3.24
C GLU A 585 22.27 23.35 -3.92
N GLY A 586 23.03 22.27 -3.67
CA GLY A 586 24.33 22.05 -4.29
C GLY A 586 24.84 20.61 -4.23
N PRO A 587 26.01 20.32 -4.83
CA PRO A 587 26.51 18.95 -4.97
C PRO A 587 26.82 18.25 -3.64
N VAL A 588 27.28 18.99 -2.63
CA VAL A 588 27.61 18.42 -1.30
C VAL A 588 26.33 17.96 -0.59
N GLU A 589 25.28 18.77 -0.66
CA GLU A 589 23.98 18.39 -0.13
C GLU A 589 23.39 17.21 -0.91
N ALA A 590 23.48 17.23 -2.25
CA ALA A 590 23.04 16.11 -3.08
C ALA A 590 23.75 14.80 -2.70
N MET A 591 25.05 14.83 -2.40
CA MET A 591 25.78 13.67 -1.89
C MET A 591 25.24 13.18 -0.54
N ARG A 592 24.96 14.10 0.39
CA ARG A 592 24.36 13.76 1.69
C ARG A 592 22.98 13.12 1.51
N MET A 593 22.14 13.71 0.67
CA MET A 593 20.81 13.20 0.35
C MET A 593 20.88 11.84 -0.34
N GLY A 594 21.80 11.67 -1.30
CA GLY A 594 21.99 10.39 -1.99
C GLY A 594 22.39 9.26 -1.06
N VAL A 595 23.35 9.50 -0.16
CA VAL A 595 23.76 8.52 0.87
C VAL A 595 22.62 8.25 1.86
N HIS A 596 21.90 9.30 2.28
CA HIS A 596 20.74 9.16 3.17
C HIS A 596 19.66 8.28 2.54
N GLU A 597 19.33 8.52 1.27
CA GLU A 597 18.35 7.77 0.50
C GLU A 597 18.79 6.31 0.29
N THR A 598 20.07 6.06 -0.03
CA THR A 598 20.63 4.71 -0.09
C THR A 598 20.44 3.96 1.23
N HIS A 599 20.76 4.60 2.34
CA HIS A 599 20.58 4.00 3.67
C HIS A 599 19.09 3.76 4.00
N ARG A 600 18.22 4.72 3.65
CA ARG A 600 16.77 4.63 3.85
C ARG A 600 16.18 3.42 3.13
N VAL A 601 16.48 3.28 1.83
CA VAL A 601 16.03 2.17 1.00
C VAL A 601 16.60 0.85 1.50
N MET A 602 17.87 0.84 1.93
CA MET A 602 18.47 -0.36 2.50
C MET A 602 17.73 -0.83 3.75
N MET A 603 17.43 0.07 4.69
CA MET A 603 16.70 -0.24 5.91
C MET A 603 15.26 -0.68 5.63
N SER A 604 14.56 0.00 4.71
CA SER A 604 13.19 -0.37 4.36
C SER A 604 13.13 -1.76 3.71
N THR A 605 14.14 -2.13 2.91
CA THR A 605 14.25 -3.48 2.33
C THR A 605 14.50 -4.54 3.38
N TYR A 606 15.42 -4.32 4.33
CA TYR A 606 15.59 -5.24 5.46
C TYR A 606 14.32 -5.39 6.29
N LEU A 607 13.64 -4.29 6.60
CA LEU A 607 12.38 -4.32 7.34
C LEU A 607 11.30 -5.09 6.57
N THR A 608 11.24 -4.93 5.26
CA THR A 608 10.30 -5.67 4.40
C THR A 608 10.61 -7.17 4.40
N LEU A 609 11.88 -7.56 4.34
CA LEU A 609 12.30 -8.97 4.45
C LEU A 609 11.92 -9.55 5.82
N VAL A 610 12.15 -8.82 6.91
CA VAL A 610 11.73 -9.24 8.26
C VAL A 610 10.20 -9.45 8.32
N ARG A 611 9.41 -8.54 7.73
CA ARG A 611 7.94 -8.67 7.68
C ARG A 611 7.47 -9.88 6.85
N LEU A 612 8.19 -10.21 5.79
CA LEU A 612 7.92 -11.40 4.99
C LEU A 612 8.09 -12.66 5.85
N PHE A 613 9.15 -12.73 6.67
CA PHE A 613 9.37 -13.85 7.60
C PHE A 613 8.38 -13.88 8.77
N GLN A 614 7.91 -12.71 9.23
CA GLN A 614 6.89 -12.61 10.28
C GLN A 614 5.47 -12.93 9.78
N GLY A 615 5.27 -13.03 8.46
CA GLY A 615 3.96 -13.30 7.85
C GLY A 615 3.01 -12.09 7.83
N THR A 616 3.50 -10.88 8.15
CA THR A 616 2.72 -9.64 8.07
C THR A 616 2.66 -9.09 6.64
N VAL A 617 3.67 -9.40 5.82
CA VAL A 617 3.65 -9.13 4.37
C VAL A 617 3.41 -10.43 3.61
N ARG A 618 2.37 -10.39 2.78
CA ARG A 618 1.97 -11.46 1.87
C ARG A 618 2.92 -11.57 0.68
N VAL A 619 3.31 -12.80 0.32
CA VAL A 619 4.23 -13.09 -0.80
C VAL A 619 3.68 -12.56 -2.12
N GLU A 620 2.35 -12.45 -2.22
CA GLU A 620 1.63 -11.90 -3.38
C GLU A 620 1.96 -10.43 -3.68
N HIS A 621 2.55 -9.71 -2.73
CA HIS A 621 2.98 -8.32 -2.90
C HIS A 621 4.44 -8.20 -3.38
N LEU A 622 5.19 -9.30 -3.44
CA LEU A 622 6.51 -9.32 -4.05
C LEU A 622 6.39 -9.32 -5.57
N ARG A 623 7.33 -8.63 -6.21
CA ARG A 623 7.36 -8.45 -7.66
C ARG A 623 8.58 -9.18 -8.20
N GLY A 624 8.36 -10.05 -9.17
CA GLY A 624 9.39 -10.82 -9.84
C GLY A 624 9.94 -10.07 -11.04
N PRO A 625 10.76 -10.73 -11.88
CA PRO A 625 11.38 -10.06 -13.03
C PRO A 625 10.36 -9.49 -14.02
N VAL A 626 9.24 -10.18 -14.22
CA VAL A 626 8.18 -9.75 -15.15
C VAL A 626 7.46 -8.53 -14.59
N GLY A 627 7.07 -8.56 -13.32
CA GLY A 627 6.43 -7.43 -12.64
C GLY A 627 7.36 -6.22 -12.55
N ILE A 628 8.66 -6.44 -12.31
CA ILE A 628 9.68 -5.38 -12.31
C ILE A 628 9.85 -4.75 -13.69
N ALA A 629 9.92 -5.55 -14.76
CA ALA A 629 10.01 -5.02 -16.12
C ALA A 629 8.78 -4.18 -16.48
N HIS A 630 7.59 -4.65 -16.13
CA HIS A 630 6.33 -3.93 -16.35
C HIS A 630 6.25 -2.63 -15.53
N MET A 631 6.66 -2.66 -14.26
CA MET A 631 6.76 -1.44 -13.45
C MET A 631 7.79 -0.47 -14.02
N GLY A 632 8.94 -0.97 -14.51
CA GLY A 632 9.95 -0.13 -15.16
C GLY A 632 9.39 0.64 -16.35
N THR A 633 8.55 0.03 -17.18
CA THR A 633 7.91 0.73 -18.31
C THR A 633 6.91 1.79 -17.83
N GLN A 634 6.09 1.47 -16.82
CA GLN A 634 5.15 2.45 -16.24
C GLN A 634 5.87 3.63 -15.55
N ILE A 635 7.02 3.37 -14.94
CA ILE A 635 7.84 4.38 -14.28
C ILE A 635 8.49 5.30 -15.32
N LEU A 636 8.94 4.75 -16.45
CA LEU A 636 9.47 5.56 -17.55
C LEU A 636 8.42 6.55 -18.08
N ASP A 637 7.13 6.17 -18.11
CA ASP A 637 6.03 7.07 -18.49
C ASP A 637 5.86 8.25 -17.51
N ARG A 638 6.25 8.08 -16.24
CA ARG A 638 6.30 9.18 -15.25
C ARG A 638 7.48 10.13 -15.45
N GLY A 639 8.41 9.77 -16.32
CA GLY A 639 9.58 10.56 -16.68
C GLY A 639 10.90 9.90 -16.30
N PHE A 640 11.96 10.38 -16.95
CA PHE A 640 13.30 9.80 -16.83
C PHE A 640 13.89 9.89 -15.41
N ILE A 641 13.56 10.93 -14.65
CA ILE A 641 14.03 11.10 -13.26
C ILE A 641 13.50 9.96 -12.38
N TRP A 642 12.23 9.60 -12.53
CA TRP A 642 11.63 8.47 -11.81
C TRP A 642 12.27 7.14 -12.20
N LEU A 643 12.67 6.98 -13.47
CA LEU A 643 13.42 5.80 -13.91
C LEU A 643 14.82 5.72 -13.26
N LEU A 644 15.55 6.82 -13.18
CA LEU A 644 16.84 6.87 -12.48
C LEU A 644 16.69 6.56 -10.99
N PHE A 645 15.67 7.14 -10.35
CA PHE A 645 15.35 6.86 -8.96
C PHE A 645 15.03 5.37 -8.77
N PHE A 646 14.22 4.79 -9.66
CA PHE A 646 13.88 3.37 -9.66
C PHE A 646 15.12 2.48 -9.82
N PHE A 647 16.05 2.81 -10.70
CA PHE A 647 17.32 2.09 -10.80
C PHE A 647 18.18 2.21 -9.55
N GLY A 648 18.15 3.37 -8.88
CA GLY A 648 18.73 3.53 -7.54
C GLY A 648 18.11 2.54 -6.54
N LEU A 649 16.77 2.46 -6.48
CA LEU A 649 16.05 1.52 -5.61
C LEU A 649 16.44 0.06 -5.89
N ILE A 650 16.44 -0.34 -7.16
CA ILE A 650 16.82 -1.69 -7.59
C ILE A 650 18.26 -1.99 -7.20
N SER A 651 19.18 -1.04 -7.40
CA SER A 651 20.59 -1.23 -7.09
C SER A 651 20.81 -1.46 -5.58
N VAL A 652 20.12 -0.72 -4.70
CA VAL A 652 20.12 -1.00 -3.26
C VAL A 652 19.52 -2.36 -2.94
N ASN A 653 18.38 -2.70 -3.54
CA ASN A 653 17.73 -3.99 -3.30
C ASN A 653 18.60 -5.16 -3.72
N LEU A 654 19.28 -5.06 -4.85
CA LEU A 654 20.23 -6.07 -5.31
C LEU A 654 21.41 -6.18 -4.33
N ALA A 655 21.93 -5.07 -3.80
CA ALA A 655 22.95 -5.10 -2.76
C ALA A 655 22.47 -5.82 -1.49
N VAL A 656 21.27 -5.50 -1.00
CA VAL A 656 20.69 -6.13 0.20
C VAL A 656 20.47 -7.63 -0.01
N ILE A 657 19.84 -8.01 -1.13
CA ILE A 657 19.56 -9.41 -1.45
C ILE A 657 20.86 -10.19 -1.64
N ASN A 658 21.84 -9.64 -2.35
CA ASN A 658 23.11 -10.32 -2.58
C ASN A 658 23.93 -10.45 -1.30
N PHE A 659 23.74 -9.57 -0.31
CA PHE A 659 24.41 -9.66 0.99
C PHE A 659 23.64 -10.52 2.01
N LEU A 660 22.51 -11.12 1.63
CA LEU A 660 21.82 -12.06 2.51
C LEU A 660 22.71 -13.28 2.83
N PRO A 661 22.54 -13.88 4.02
CA PRO A 661 23.31 -15.05 4.44
C PRO A 661 22.84 -16.34 3.74
N ILE A 662 22.71 -16.30 2.41
CA ILE A 662 22.24 -17.40 1.57
C ILE A 662 23.41 -17.87 0.69
N PRO A 663 23.81 -19.16 0.73
CA PRO A 663 25.04 -19.69 0.13
C PRO A 663 25.29 -19.40 -1.36
N ILE A 664 24.21 -19.18 -2.13
CA ILE A 664 24.28 -18.94 -3.59
C ILE A 664 24.53 -17.47 -3.96
N VAL A 665 24.38 -16.54 -3.02
CA VAL A 665 24.69 -15.12 -3.22
C VAL A 665 25.95 -14.73 -2.44
N ASP A 666 26.50 -13.54 -2.74
CA ASP A 666 27.75 -13.02 -2.17
C ASP A 666 27.82 -13.11 -0.64
N GLY A 667 26.73 -12.79 0.07
CA GLY A 667 26.67 -12.81 1.53
C GLY A 667 26.85 -14.21 2.12
N GLY A 668 26.35 -15.25 1.45
CA GLY A 668 26.59 -16.63 1.85
C GLY A 668 28.05 -17.05 1.67
N GLN A 669 28.66 -16.67 0.55
CA GLN A 669 30.09 -16.90 0.33
C GLN A 669 30.96 -16.13 1.33
N PHE A 670 30.58 -14.90 1.66
CA PHE A 670 31.21 -14.10 2.69
C PHE A 670 31.15 -14.79 4.06
N LEU A 671 30.00 -15.34 4.45
CA LEU A 671 29.88 -16.09 5.70
C LEU A 671 30.75 -17.35 5.74
N MET A 672 30.84 -18.08 4.62
CA MET A 672 31.70 -19.26 4.53
C MET A 672 33.18 -18.88 4.69
N LEU A 673 33.62 -17.77 4.08
CA LEU A 673 34.97 -17.24 4.28
C LEU A 673 35.21 -16.71 5.70
N MET A 674 34.22 -16.08 6.31
CA MET A 674 34.30 -15.64 7.70
C MET A 674 34.47 -16.84 8.63
N TYR A 675 33.72 -17.92 8.40
CA TYR A 675 33.89 -19.18 9.10
C TYR A 675 35.31 -19.74 8.91
N GLU A 676 35.81 -19.76 7.67
CA GLU A 676 37.18 -20.21 7.37
C GLU A 676 38.24 -19.36 8.07
N GLY A 677 38.07 -18.03 8.10
CA GLY A 677 38.98 -17.11 8.79
C GLY A 677 39.03 -17.36 10.30
N ILE A 678 37.89 -17.63 10.93
CA ILE A 678 37.77 -17.93 12.37
C ILE A 678 38.35 -19.32 12.68
N ARG A 679 37.99 -20.33 11.89
CA ARG A 679 38.36 -21.74 12.15
C ARG A 679 39.71 -22.13 11.57
N ARG A 680 40.31 -21.27 10.73
CA ARG A 680 41.52 -21.53 9.91
C ARG A 680 41.43 -22.83 9.11
N LYS A 681 40.22 -23.28 8.81
CA LYS A 681 39.91 -24.50 8.05
C LYS A 681 38.74 -24.19 7.10
N PRO A 682 38.79 -24.65 5.84
CA PRO A 682 37.70 -24.45 4.91
C PRO A 682 36.42 -25.14 5.41
N VAL A 683 35.27 -24.65 4.95
CA VAL A 683 33.98 -25.29 5.19
C VAL A 683 34.01 -26.70 4.56
N PRO A 684 33.55 -27.75 5.26
CA PRO A 684 33.47 -29.08 4.68
C PRO A 684 32.64 -29.07 3.39
N VAL A 685 33.15 -29.67 2.31
CA VAL A 685 32.48 -29.70 0.99
C VAL A 685 31.05 -30.22 1.07
N ALA A 686 30.80 -31.24 1.90
CA ALA A 686 29.45 -31.76 2.13
C ALA A 686 28.49 -30.70 2.70
N LEU A 687 28.97 -29.88 3.64
CA LEU A 687 28.18 -28.78 4.21
C LEU A 687 27.98 -27.67 3.19
N GLN A 688 29.02 -27.30 2.43
CA GLN A 688 28.92 -26.31 1.35
C GLN A 688 27.89 -26.72 0.30
N ASN A 689 27.94 -27.97 -0.18
CA ASN A 689 26.99 -28.49 -1.16
C ASN A 689 25.55 -28.54 -0.62
N ALA A 690 25.37 -28.97 0.63
CA ALA A 690 24.06 -29.00 1.27
C ALA A 690 23.48 -27.59 1.42
N LEU A 691 24.31 -26.63 1.84
CA LEU A 691 23.95 -25.22 1.97
C LEU A 691 23.62 -24.60 0.60
N THR A 692 24.43 -24.82 -0.43
CA THR A 692 24.17 -24.34 -1.80
C THR A 692 22.89 -24.92 -2.38
N LEU A 693 22.65 -26.23 -2.22
CA LEU A 693 21.42 -26.87 -2.70
C LEU A 693 20.18 -26.33 -1.99
N ALA A 694 20.26 -26.15 -0.66
CA ALA A 694 19.17 -25.56 0.12
C ALA A 694 18.90 -24.10 -0.30
N GLY A 695 19.96 -23.32 -0.53
CA GLY A 695 19.86 -21.94 -1.03
C GLY A 695 19.23 -21.87 -2.43
N LEU A 696 19.66 -22.74 -3.35
CA LEU A 696 19.11 -22.84 -4.71
C LEU A 696 17.63 -23.25 -4.68
N ALA A 697 17.27 -24.24 -3.85
CA ALA A 697 15.88 -24.66 -3.68
C ALA A 697 15.01 -23.53 -3.11
N LEU A 698 15.52 -22.77 -2.13
CA LEU A 698 14.84 -21.62 -1.55
C LEU A 698 14.60 -20.52 -2.58
N ILE A 699 15.66 -20.03 -3.25
CA ILE A 699 15.54 -18.96 -4.25
C ILE A 699 14.70 -19.41 -5.44
N GLY A 700 14.91 -20.63 -5.93
CA GLY A 700 14.11 -21.21 -7.01
C GLY A 700 12.63 -21.29 -6.67
N SER A 701 12.28 -21.71 -5.44
CA SER A 701 10.89 -21.76 -4.97
C SER A 701 10.28 -20.36 -4.91
N VAL A 702 10.97 -19.39 -4.31
CA VAL A 702 10.51 -17.99 -4.25
C VAL A 702 10.34 -17.42 -5.66
N PHE A 703 11.30 -17.65 -6.55
CA PHE A 703 11.24 -17.20 -7.94
C PHE A 703 10.01 -17.75 -8.66
N VAL A 704 9.73 -19.05 -8.54
CA VAL A 704 8.56 -19.68 -9.19
C VAL A 704 7.25 -19.10 -8.64
N VAL A 705 7.14 -18.95 -7.32
CA VAL A 705 5.94 -18.40 -6.66
C VAL A 705 5.70 -16.96 -7.09
N VAL A 706 6.72 -16.11 -7.00
CA VAL A 706 6.61 -14.69 -7.37
C VAL A 706 6.33 -14.52 -8.87
N THR A 707 7.01 -15.29 -9.74
CA THR A 707 6.74 -15.25 -11.19
C THR A 707 5.31 -15.70 -11.51
N PHE A 708 4.80 -16.72 -10.82
CA PHE A 708 3.42 -17.15 -10.97
C PHE A 708 2.44 -16.03 -10.61
N TYR A 709 2.66 -15.33 -9.50
CA TYR A 709 1.83 -14.19 -9.11
C TYR A 709 1.93 -13.02 -10.09
N ASP A 710 3.12 -12.69 -10.59
CA ASP A 710 3.31 -11.66 -11.61
C ASP A 710 2.51 -11.96 -12.88
N VAL A 711 2.63 -13.19 -13.40
CA VAL A 711 1.92 -13.63 -14.60
C VAL A 711 0.41 -13.62 -14.36
N ARG A 712 -0.04 -14.16 -13.23
CA ARG A 712 -1.46 -14.15 -12.85
C ARG A 712 -2.03 -12.73 -12.80
N ASN A 713 -1.31 -11.81 -12.16
CA ASN A 713 -1.72 -10.41 -12.05
C ASN A 713 -1.73 -9.69 -13.40
N LEU A 714 -0.79 -10.03 -14.30
CA LEU A 714 -0.73 -9.47 -15.66
C LEU A 714 -1.92 -9.90 -16.52
N PHE A 715 -2.39 -11.15 -16.36
CA PHE A 715 -3.53 -11.71 -17.10
C PHE A 715 -4.88 -11.57 -16.37
N GLY A 716 -4.91 -10.96 -15.18
CA GLY A 716 -6.14 -10.73 -14.41
C GLY A 716 -6.83 -12.01 -13.91
N LEU A 717 -6.06 -13.06 -13.61
CA LEU A 717 -6.55 -14.41 -13.23
C LEU A 717 -6.76 -14.62 -11.72
#